data_AF-A0A1S3RJ86-F1
#
_entry.id   AF-A0A1S3RJ86-F1
#
_cell.length_a   1.000
_cell.length_b   1.000
_cell.length_c   1.000
_cell.angle_alpha   90.00
_cell.angle_beta   90.00
_cell.angle_gamma   90.00
#
_symmetry.space_group_name_H-M   'P 1'
#
loop_
_entity.id
_entity.type
_entity.pdbx_description
1 polymer ?
#
loop_
_entity_poly.entity_id
_entity_poly.type
_entity_poly.pdbx_seq_one_letter_code
_entity_poly.pdbx_strand_id
1 'polypeptide(L)'
;MHLVTTPIMHPLCIFGYLSLTAVIVSPLESSTDSSLNPVCPLGQFPCGNLSVCLPQLYHCNGVQDCANGADEENCVDNSGWPHLFDAFMKKNVEDSKECILDVFPEVCFCEGRRINCNKKGLLSVPAVSSNITALELNSNQITALQPDQFIRYKHLERLHLEDNRIKRISKQAFSGLYSLRRLFLSQNRITLLKTGIFEDLWNLEWLILDENRIASLRQKSFEGLKSLFFLSLLNNSLESIPKKSVCQEMPRLNWLELEGNKISSLWVSSFQNCTTLTVLALRKNRIQTIEEGIFSGMPNLIDLDVSLNKIEEFSPTIFTNLQNLKQLNISNNPLTHIYDDQFDMFVNLQSLSIEEIDIPNISIQMFRSLRNLAHIYFKKFEYCGYSPNVRSCKPNTDGISTFENLLANIILRVFVWVVAFIICFGNVFVICLRSCIASENQHHTMAIISLCCADCLMGVYLFFIGAFDIKYCGEYNRHAQLWMESMQCQLIGSLAMLSTEVSVMLLTYMTMEKYLCIVFPFHNYRAGRKQTLCYLIFIWVLGFIIAVIPLWDKQTFGNYYGRNGVCFPLHSDEMEKPGARCYSTGIFLGLNLFAFVMIVFSYTSMFYSVQKTAKTARQSVYNKEVSIAKRFFFIVFTDAMCWTPIFLLKILSLLQVEIAGTIVLWVVIFILPINSALNPILYTITTSSFQERLKLCLKAKCRQTGLRETSQKVSEVYENPSPPP
;
A
#
# COMPACT_ATOMS: atom_id res chain seq x y z
N MET A 1 17.33 26.32 -42.25
CA MET A 1 17.93 25.77 -41.02
C MET A 1 17.43 26.63 -39.87
N HIS A 2 16.34 26.21 -39.23
CA HIS A 2 15.87 26.59 -37.89
C HIS A 2 14.48 25.95 -37.71
N LEU A 3 14.46 24.81 -37.00
CA LEU A 3 13.24 24.27 -36.40
C LEU A 3 12.91 25.13 -35.18
N VAL A 4 11.68 25.61 -35.10
CA VAL A 4 11.06 26.06 -33.85
C VAL A 4 10.04 24.99 -33.46
N THR A 5 10.38 24.23 -32.42
CA THR A 5 9.51 23.30 -31.73
C THR A 5 8.57 24.06 -30.81
N THR A 6 7.27 24.00 -31.06
CA THR A 6 6.21 24.38 -30.12
C THR A 6 5.98 23.27 -29.09
N PRO A 7 5.79 23.58 -27.80
CA PRO A 7 5.42 22.57 -26.81
C PRO A 7 3.93 22.24 -26.91
N ILE A 8 3.66 20.95 -26.76
CA ILE A 8 2.36 20.29 -26.87
C ILE A 8 1.48 20.71 -25.68
N MET A 9 0.36 21.38 -25.97
CA MET A 9 -0.71 21.64 -25.01
C MET A 9 -1.38 20.33 -24.58
N HIS A 10 -1.59 20.19 -23.27
CA HIS A 10 -2.54 19.28 -22.64
C HIS A 10 -3.93 19.34 -23.28
N PRO A 11 -4.59 18.19 -23.55
CA PRO A 11 -6.03 18.19 -23.78
C PRO A 11 -6.81 17.31 -22.78
N LEU A 12 -7.99 17.84 -22.42
CA LEU A 12 -9.23 17.16 -21.98
C LEU A 12 -9.56 17.13 -20.48
N CYS A 13 -9.79 18.32 -19.91
CA CYS A 13 -10.84 18.56 -18.91
C CYS A 13 -11.75 19.70 -19.43
N ILE A 14 -12.52 19.45 -20.50
CA ILE A 14 -13.55 20.39 -20.97
C ILE A 14 -14.78 19.60 -21.36
N PHE A 15 -15.71 19.43 -20.42
CA PHE A 15 -17.15 19.40 -20.68
C PHE A 15 -17.90 19.57 -19.34
N GLY A 16 -18.47 20.77 -19.13
CA GLY A 16 -19.38 21.01 -18.01
C GLY A 16 -19.25 22.38 -17.33
N TYR A 17 -19.45 23.48 -18.06
CA TYR A 17 -19.83 24.75 -17.42
C TYR A 17 -21.12 25.26 -18.05
N LEU A 18 -22.24 24.96 -17.38
CA LEU A 18 -23.47 25.71 -17.51
C LEU A 18 -23.48 26.75 -16.40
N SER A 19 -23.53 28.01 -16.84
CA SER A 19 -23.58 29.26 -16.09
C SER A 19 -24.40 29.20 -14.80
N LEU A 20 -23.77 29.55 -13.67
CA LEU A 20 -24.41 30.23 -12.55
C LEU A 20 -23.44 31.26 -12.01
N THR A 21 -23.68 32.51 -12.41
CA THR A 21 -23.01 33.70 -11.91
C THR A 21 -23.27 33.86 -10.41
N ALA A 22 -22.24 33.65 -9.59
CA ALA A 22 -22.19 34.16 -8.22
C ALA A 22 -21.08 35.21 -8.15
N VAL A 23 -21.50 36.46 -8.03
CA VAL A 23 -20.67 37.64 -7.81
C VAL A 23 -19.91 37.45 -6.48
N ILE A 24 -18.59 37.34 -6.54
CA ILE A 24 -17.73 37.50 -5.36
C ILE A 24 -17.01 38.84 -5.53
N VAL A 25 -17.36 39.75 -4.63
CA VAL A 25 -16.77 41.08 -4.46
C VAL A 25 -15.33 40.90 -3.96
N SER A 26 -14.36 41.40 -4.72
CA SER A 26 -12.98 41.61 -4.24
C SER A 26 -12.93 42.87 -3.36
N PRO A 27 -12.28 42.86 -2.20
CA PRO A 27 -11.67 44.06 -1.67
C PRO A 27 -10.25 44.18 -2.25
N LEU A 28 -10.04 45.30 -2.92
CA LEU A 28 -8.74 45.83 -3.29
C LEU A 28 -8.10 46.40 -2.01
N GLU A 29 -6.96 45.87 -1.58
CA GLU A 29 -6.08 46.62 -0.69
C GLU A 29 -4.62 46.35 -1.04
N SER A 30 -4.02 47.37 -1.63
CA SER A 30 -2.58 47.51 -1.84
C SER A 30 -1.91 47.88 -0.52
N SER A 31 -0.93 47.10 -0.08
CA SER A 31 0.21 47.67 0.64
C SER A 31 1.47 46.85 0.35
N THR A 32 2.47 47.57 -0.13
CA THR A 32 3.86 47.16 -0.25
C THR A 32 4.44 46.95 1.13
N ASP A 33 4.84 45.72 1.47
CA ASP A 33 5.85 45.51 2.50
C ASP A 33 6.76 44.32 2.15
N SER A 34 8.05 44.61 2.07
CA SER A 34 9.10 43.70 1.65
C SER A 34 9.70 43.02 2.88
N SER A 35 9.18 41.86 3.26
CA SER A 35 9.84 40.78 4.04
C SER A 35 8.86 39.82 4.73
N LEU A 36 7.77 39.41 4.07
CA LEU A 36 6.89 38.38 4.63
C LEU A 36 6.96 37.09 3.81
N ASN A 37 7.23 35.98 4.51
CA ASN A 37 6.95 34.64 4.02
C ASN A 37 5.57 34.64 3.35
N PRO A 38 5.42 34.06 2.14
CA PRO A 38 4.12 34.02 1.48
C PRO A 38 3.12 33.33 2.39
N VAL A 39 2.09 34.04 2.84
CA VAL A 39 1.01 33.44 3.63
C VAL A 39 0.14 32.64 2.66
N CYS A 40 0.45 31.36 2.52
CA CYS A 40 -0.32 30.45 1.68
C CYS A 40 -1.65 30.09 2.36
N PRO A 41 -2.74 29.90 1.58
CA PRO A 41 -3.99 29.39 2.11
C PRO A 41 -3.83 27.96 2.67
N LEU A 42 -4.72 27.56 3.58
CA LEU A 42 -4.69 26.23 4.22
C LEU A 42 -4.61 25.10 3.17
N GLY A 43 -3.68 24.17 3.35
CA GLY A 43 -3.41 23.09 2.39
C GLY A 43 -2.44 23.46 1.26
N GLN A 44 -1.87 24.67 1.25
CA GLN A 44 -0.81 25.08 0.32
C GLN A 44 0.44 25.54 1.07
N PHE A 45 1.60 25.29 0.48
CA PHE A 45 2.91 25.61 1.03
C PHE A 45 3.75 26.39 0.01
N PRO A 46 4.55 27.35 0.47
CA PRO A 46 5.34 28.19 -0.41
C PRO A 46 6.45 27.39 -1.10
N CYS A 47 6.76 27.74 -2.35
CA CYS A 47 7.91 27.26 -3.12
C CYS A 47 9.23 27.86 -2.62
N GLY A 48 9.58 27.60 -1.36
CA GLY A 48 10.71 28.23 -0.68
C GLY A 48 10.55 29.75 -0.61
N ASN A 49 11.47 30.49 -1.22
CA ASN A 49 11.45 31.96 -1.22
C ASN A 49 10.57 32.59 -2.32
N LEU A 50 9.88 31.77 -3.12
CA LEU A 50 8.97 32.28 -4.16
C LEU A 50 7.59 32.58 -3.55
N SER A 51 6.93 33.64 -4.04
CA SER A 51 5.53 33.95 -3.68
C SER A 51 4.49 32.96 -4.25
N VAL A 52 4.95 31.86 -4.83
CA VAL A 52 4.12 30.81 -5.42
C VAL A 52 3.82 29.79 -4.34
N CYS A 53 2.53 29.55 -4.10
CA CYS A 53 2.05 28.52 -3.20
C CYS A 53 1.65 27.29 -4.02
N LEU A 54 2.17 26.12 -3.65
CA LEU A 54 1.74 24.85 -4.21
C LEU A 54 0.89 24.08 -3.21
N PRO A 55 -0.19 23.42 -3.65
CA PRO A 55 -0.90 22.44 -2.83
C PRO A 55 0.03 21.39 -2.21
N GLN A 56 -0.32 20.92 -1.00
CA GLN A 56 0.37 19.87 -0.23
C GLN A 56 0.81 18.67 -1.09
N LEU A 57 0.00 18.30 -2.08
CA LEU A 57 0.21 17.14 -2.94
C LEU A 57 1.39 17.24 -3.92
N TYR A 58 1.85 18.45 -4.22
CA TYR A 58 3.00 18.71 -5.10
C TYR A 58 4.31 18.85 -4.34
N HIS A 59 4.29 18.68 -3.01
CA HIS A 59 5.52 18.63 -2.22
C HIS A 59 5.93 17.17 -2.03
N CYS A 60 7.21 16.86 -2.27
CA CYS A 60 7.78 15.54 -2.05
C CYS A 60 7.07 14.42 -2.82
N ASN A 61 6.71 14.72 -4.07
CA ASN A 61 6.10 13.81 -5.04
C ASN A 61 7.14 13.23 -6.03
N GLY A 62 8.40 13.69 -5.98
CA GLY A 62 9.47 13.26 -6.88
C GLY A 62 9.49 13.99 -8.23
N VAL A 63 8.69 15.04 -8.39
CA VAL A 63 8.57 15.88 -9.58
C VAL A 63 8.87 17.32 -9.19
N GLN A 64 9.62 18.04 -10.03
CA GLN A 64 9.96 19.42 -9.78
C GLN A 64 8.84 20.35 -10.29
N ASP A 65 7.92 20.71 -9.40
CA ASP A 65 6.78 21.60 -9.66
C ASP A 65 7.10 23.07 -9.34
N CYS A 66 8.01 23.34 -8.39
CA CYS A 66 8.53 24.69 -8.19
C CYS A 66 9.68 25.01 -9.17
N ALA A 67 9.72 26.25 -9.67
CA ALA A 67 10.79 26.71 -10.57
C ALA A 67 12.21 26.61 -9.95
N ASN A 68 12.32 26.66 -8.62
CA ASN A 68 13.55 26.46 -7.86
C ASN A 68 13.74 25.04 -7.31
N GLY A 69 12.76 24.15 -7.50
CA GLY A 69 12.76 22.79 -6.95
C GLY A 69 12.64 22.68 -5.44
N ALA A 70 12.24 23.76 -4.78
CA ALA A 70 12.10 23.80 -3.32
C ALA A 70 11.04 22.85 -2.78
N ASP A 71 10.06 22.47 -3.61
CA ASP A 71 9.04 21.46 -3.33
C ASP A 71 9.62 20.06 -3.05
N GLU A 72 10.76 19.73 -3.66
CA GLU A 72 11.45 18.44 -3.49
C GLU A 72 12.63 18.53 -2.50
N GLU A 73 12.83 19.69 -1.88
CA GLU A 73 13.82 19.88 -0.82
C GLU A 73 13.24 19.54 0.56
N ASN A 74 14.07 18.88 1.39
CA ASN A 74 13.72 18.42 2.74
C ASN A 74 12.57 17.40 2.80
N CYS A 75 12.46 16.56 1.77
CA CYS A 75 11.48 15.48 1.72
C CYS A 75 11.85 14.25 2.55
N VAL A 76 13.14 14.12 2.88
CA VAL A 76 13.61 13.10 3.80
C VAL A 76 13.33 13.59 5.21
N ASP A 77 12.59 12.80 5.98
CA ASP A 77 12.36 13.06 7.39
C ASP A 77 13.66 12.83 8.17
N ASN A 78 14.43 13.91 8.25
CA ASN A 78 15.63 14.02 9.08
C ASN A 78 15.31 14.69 10.42
N SER A 79 14.03 14.69 10.83
CA SER A 79 13.64 15.12 12.17
C SER A 79 14.38 14.25 13.21
N GLY A 80 14.52 14.75 14.43
CA GLY A 80 15.16 13.99 15.51
C GLY A 80 16.69 13.93 15.45
N TRP A 81 17.26 12.78 15.80
CA TRP A 81 18.70 12.62 16.06
C TRP A 81 19.67 12.51 14.88
N PRO A 82 19.28 12.14 13.65
CA PRO A 82 20.20 12.12 12.51
C PRO A 82 20.93 13.46 12.34
N HIS A 83 20.25 14.60 12.52
CA HIS A 83 20.84 15.94 12.45
C HIS A 83 21.78 16.25 13.64
N LEU A 84 21.57 15.64 14.81
CA LEU A 84 22.41 15.81 15.99
C LEU A 84 23.68 14.97 15.90
N PHE A 85 23.59 13.74 15.38
CA PHE A 85 24.69 12.78 15.34
C PHE A 85 25.89 13.26 14.49
N ASP A 86 25.63 13.86 13.32
CA ASP A 86 26.67 14.37 12.42
C ASP A 86 27.51 15.51 13.03
N ALA A 87 26.89 16.34 13.88
CA ALA A 87 27.57 17.40 14.61
C ALA A 87 28.49 16.84 15.71
N PHE A 88 28.14 15.71 16.33
CA PHE A 88 28.92 15.09 17.39
C PHE A 88 30.06 14.18 16.88
N MET A 89 29.93 13.59 15.68
CA MET A 89 30.93 12.67 15.11
C MET A 89 32.06 13.35 14.32
N LYS A 90 31.88 14.60 13.87
CA LYS A 90 32.94 15.38 13.19
C LYS A 90 34.00 15.88 14.18
N LYS A 91 34.93 15.00 14.55
CA LYS A 91 36.25 15.39 15.06
C LYS A 91 37.32 14.64 14.27
N ASN A 92 37.76 15.25 13.17
CA ASN A 92 38.95 14.80 12.44
C ASN A 92 40.16 15.10 13.31
N VAL A 93 40.74 14.06 13.92
CA VAL A 93 42.08 14.14 14.51
C VAL A 93 43.04 13.62 13.46
N GLU A 94 43.86 14.51 12.90
CA GLU A 94 45.04 14.17 12.10
C GLU A 94 46.07 13.49 13.02
N ASP A 95 46.03 12.16 13.09
CA ASP A 95 47.05 11.41 13.81
C ASP A 95 48.27 11.16 12.90
N SER A 96 49.46 11.24 13.51
CA SER A 96 50.73 10.92 12.88
C SER A 96 50.74 9.46 12.39
N LYS A 97 51.13 9.24 11.13
CA LYS A 97 51.19 7.90 10.51
C LYS A 97 52.27 6.99 11.08
N GLU A 98 53.29 7.54 11.75
CA GLU A 98 54.40 6.76 12.32
C GLU A 98 54.03 6.17 13.68
N CYS A 99 54.44 4.92 13.93
CA CYS A 99 54.18 4.22 15.19
C CYS A 99 55.10 4.73 16.31
N ILE A 100 54.53 5.15 17.45
CA ILE A 100 55.23 5.72 18.61
C ILE A 100 55.28 4.72 19.78
N LEU A 101 55.04 3.42 19.53
CA LEU A 101 54.87 2.40 20.56
C LEU A 101 55.99 1.35 20.53
N ASP A 102 56.60 1.10 21.70
CA ASP A 102 57.75 0.19 21.82
C ASP A 102 57.38 -1.31 21.78
N VAL A 103 56.15 -1.66 22.17
CA VAL A 103 55.70 -3.06 22.32
C VAL A 103 54.31 -3.26 21.75
N PHE A 104 54.20 -4.09 20.71
CA PHE A 104 52.93 -4.60 20.16
C PHE A 104 53.17 -5.91 19.38
N PRO A 105 52.15 -6.79 19.20
CA PRO A 105 52.30 -8.01 18.42
C PRO A 105 52.56 -7.73 16.93
N GLU A 106 53.49 -8.45 16.30
CA GLU A 106 53.80 -8.31 14.86
C GLU A 106 52.59 -8.57 13.94
N VAL A 107 51.62 -9.36 14.41
CA VAL A 107 50.37 -9.62 13.67
C VAL A 107 49.45 -8.39 13.60
N CYS A 108 49.69 -7.37 14.43
CA CYS A 108 48.90 -6.16 14.54
C CYS A 108 49.58 -4.97 13.86
N PHE A 109 48.77 -4.01 13.41
CA PHE A 109 49.22 -2.78 12.80
C PHE A 109 49.22 -1.63 13.82
N CYS A 110 50.23 -0.76 13.77
CA CYS A 110 50.37 0.38 14.67
C CYS A 110 50.39 1.69 13.89
N GLU A 111 49.59 2.67 14.33
CA GLU A 111 49.54 4.02 13.77
C GLU A 111 49.51 5.04 14.92
N GLY A 112 50.58 5.83 15.08
CA GLY A 112 50.72 6.74 16.22
C GLY A 112 50.69 6.00 17.55
N ARG A 113 49.59 6.17 18.31
CA ARG A 113 49.31 5.48 19.58
C ARG A 113 48.11 4.53 19.51
N ARG A 114 47.69 4.16 18.30
CA ARG A 114 46.58 3.25 18.03
C ARG A 114 47.12 1.91 17.58
N ILE A 115 46.53 0.83 18.08
CA ILE A 115 46.85 -0.53 17.66
C ILE A 115 45.62 -1.17 17.04
N ASN A 116 45.77 -1.69 15.83
CA ASN A 116 44.76 -2.43 15.09
C ASN A 116 45.14 -3.92 15.00
N CYS A 117 44.40 -4.76 15.71
CA CYS A 117 44.52 -6.21 15.74
C CYS A 117 43.25 -6.89 15.21
N ASN A 118 42.54 -6.27 14.27
CA ASN A 118 41.27 -6.77 13.77
C ASN A 118 41.47 -8.03 12.90
N LYS A 119 40.57 -9.02 13.03
CA LYS A 119 40.55 -10.27 12.22
C LYS A 119 41.83 -11.12 12.30
N LYS A 120 42.49 -11.13 13.45
CA LYS A 120 43.74 -11.88 13.67
C LYS A 120 43.54 -13.24 14.36
N GLY A 121 42.31 -13.61 14.66
CA GLY A 121 41.98 -14.88 15.30
C GLY A 121 42.47 -14.98 16.75
N LEU A 122 42.62 -13.85 17.45
CA LEU A 122 43.15 -13.81 18.80
C LEU A 122 42.18 -14.47 19.80
N LEU A 123 42.70 -15.33 20.68
CA LEU A 123 41.94 -15.99 21.75
C LEU A 123 41.87 -15.15 23.04
N SER A 124 42.81 -14.21 23.21
CA SER A 124 42.93 -13.33 24.37
C SER A 124 43.45 -11.95 23.96
N VAL A 125 43.29 -10.98 24.86
CA VAL A 125 43.83 -9.62 24.68
C VAL A 125 45.37 -9.68 24.69
N PRO A 126 46.06 -9.13 23.67
CA PRO A 126 47.52 -9.12 23.63
C PRO A 126 48.11 -8.10 24.60
N ALA A 127 49.35 -8.34 25.05
CA ALA A 127 50.12 -7.36 25.82
C ALA A 127 50.71 -6.30 24.87
N VAL A 128 50.46 -5.03 25.19
CA VAL A 128 50.92 -3.88 24.39
C VAL A 128 51.49 -2.79 25.30
N SER A 129 52.13 -1.76 24.71
CA SER A 129 52.68 -0.61 25.46
C SER A 129 51.60 0.12 26.28
N SER A 130 51.98 0.68 27.43
CA SER A 130 51.04 1.33 28.37
C SER A 130 50.51 2.69 27.91
N ASN A 131 51.18 3.32 26.93
CA ASN A 131 50.85 4.67 26.45
C ASN A 131 49.88 4.67 25.24
N ILE A 132 49.15 3.58 25.04
CA ILE A 132 48.16 3.45 23.96
C ILE A 132 46.93 4.34 24.20
N THR A 133 46.35 4.86 23.12
CA THR A 133 45.12 5.67 23.15
C THR A 133 43.94 4.96 22.51
N ALA A 134 44.18 4.03 21.58
CA ALA A 134 43.15 3.19 20.99
C ALA A 134 43.62 1.74 20.80
N LEU A 135 42.76 0.78 21.14
CA LEU A 135 43.00 -0.65 20.95
C LEU A 135 41.81 -1.27 20.21
N GLU A 136 42.07 -1.76 18.99
CA GLU A 136 41.06 -2.41 18.15
C GLU A 136 41.31 -3.91 18.09
N LEU A 137 40.34 -4.69 18.57
CA LEU A 137 40.39 -6.15 18.67
C LEU A 137 39.17 -6.81 18.01
N ASN A 138 38.62 -6.18 16.97
CA ASN A 138 37.39 -6.59 16.32
C ASN A 138 37.53 -7.91 15.54
N SER A 139 36.44 -8.67 15.44
CA SER A 139 36.38 -9.93 14.68
C SER A 139 37.45 -10.94 15.10
N ASN A 140 37.61 -11.13 16.42
CA ASN A 140 38.54 -12.11 17.00
C ASN A 140 37.77 -13.23 17.72
N GLN A 141 38.47 -14.09 18.45
CA GLN A 141 37.89 -15.26 19.11
C GLN A 141 37.97 -15.15 20.64
N ILE A 142 37.98 -13.94 21.18
CA ILE A 142 38.11 -13.68 22.62
C ILE A 142 36.84 -14.15 23.34
N THR A 143 36.97 -15.02 24.35
CA THR A 143 35.82 -15.62 25.05
C THR A 143 35.48 -14.99 26.39
N ALA A 144 36.44 -14.35 27.06
CA ALA A 144 36.26 -13.75 28.38
C ALA A 144 37.29 -12.64 28.66
N LEU A 145 36.89 -11.67 29.48
CA LEU A 145 37.78 -10.62 29.99
C LEU A 145 38.16 -10.92 31.45
N GLN A 146 39.47 -11.04 31.70
CA GLN A 146 40.03 -11.37 33.01
C GLN A 146 40.06 -10.14 33.94
N PRO A 147 40.16 -10.33 35.27
CA PRO A 147 40.39 -9.22 36.21
C PRO A 147 41.67 -8.45 35.86
N ASP A 148 41.65 -7.13 36.03
CA ASP A 148 42.79 -6.23 35.87
C ASP A 148 43.47 -6.28 34.47
N GLN A 149 42.78 -6.84 33.48
CA GLN A 149 43.30 -7.09 32.13
C GLN A 149 43.82 -5.82 31.45
N PHE A 150 43.23 -4.67 31.77
CA PHE A 150 43.55 -3.37 31.17
C PHE A 150 44.16 -2.36 32.14
N ILE A 151 44.52 -2.76 33.36
CA ILE A 151 44.95 -1.85 34.45
C ILE A 151 46.17 -0.98 34.11
N ARG A 152 47.01 -1.44 33.18
CA ARG A 152 48.22 -0.74 32.72
C ARG A 152 47.92 0.38 31.70
N TYR A 153 46.76 0.37 31.05
CA TYR A 153 46.44 1.26 29.93
C TYR A 153 45.68 2.51 30.38
N LYS A 154 46.28 3.28 31.30
CA LYS A 154 45.62 4.45 31.92
C LYS A 154 45.22 5.56 30.95
N HIS A 155 45.84 5.60 29.76
CA HIS A 155 45.62 6.62 28.73
C HIS A 155 44.72 6.15 27.59
N LEU A 156 44.16 4.93 27.70
CA LEU A 156 43.30 4.36 26.69
C LEU A 156 41.98 5.13 26.61
N GLU A 157 41.66 5.67 25.44
CA GLU A 157 40.42 6.44 25.19
C GLU A 157 39.38 5.63 24.43
N ARG A 158 39.81 4.69 23.58
CA ARG A 158 38.93 3.87 22.74
C ARG A 158 39.30 2.40 22.82
N LEU A 159 38.31 1.56 23.11
CA LEU A 159 38.46 0.10 23.13
C LEU A 159 37.38 -0.54 22.27
N HIS A 160 37.80 -1.24 21.22
CA HIS A 160 36.92 -1.99 20.34
C HIS A 160 37.11 -3.49 20.55
N LEU A 161 36.02 -4.17 20.91
CA LEU A 161 35.94 -5.62 21.16
C LEU A 161 34.74 -6.24 20.44
N GLU A 162 34.35 -5.64 19.32
CA GLU A 162 33.18 -6.01 18.53
C GLU A 162 33.40 -7.37 17.84
N ASP A 163 32.32 -8.10 17.56
CA ASP A 163 32.35 -9.37 16.83
C ASP A 163 33.38 -10.36 17.45
N ASN A 164 33.21 -10.64 18.73
CA ASN A 164 34.00 -11.62 19.46
C ASN A 164 33.07 -12.69 20.06
N ARG A 165 33.61 -13.54 20.93
CA ARG A 165 32.84 -14.59 21.61
C ARG A 165 32.71 -14.35 23.11
N ILE A 166 32.78 -13.08 23.54
CA ILE A 166 32.86 -12.71 24.95
C ILE A 166 31.54 -13.09 25.62
N LYS A 167 31.63 -14.04 26.57
CA LYS A 167 30.48 -14.49 27.37
C LYS A 167 30.54 -13.97 28.80
N ARG A 168 31.74 -13.80 29.35
CA ARG A 168 31.97 -13.44 30.75
C ARG A 168 32.90 -12.22 30.84
N ILE A 169 32.44 -11.19 31.53
CA ILE A 169 33.24 -10.03 31.93
C ILE A 169 33.43 -10.09 33.44
N SER A 170 34.68 -10.07 33.88
CA SER A 170 35.03 -10.04 35.31
C SER A 170 34.73 -8.66 35.91
N LYS A 171 34.43 -8.58 37.21
CA LYS A 171 34.05 -7.30 37.86
C LYS A 171 35.11 -6.21 37.67
N GLN A 172 36.39 -6.57 37.78
CA GLN A 172 37.52 -5.65 37.64
C GLN A 172 38.15 -5.69 36.24
N ALA A 173 37.44 -6.19 35.22
CA ALA A 173 38.02 -6.30 33.89
C ALA A 173 38.50 -4.95 33.35
N PHE A 174 37.72 -3.89 33.56
CA PHE A 174 38.00 -2.53 33.09
C PHE A 174 38.61 -1.61 34.17
N SER A 175 39.12 -2.17 35.26
CA SER A 175 39.69 -1.35 36.32
C SER A 175 40.92 -0.58 35.85
N GLY A 176 41.06 0.67 36.30
CA GLY A 176 42.15 1.57 35.93
C GLY A 176 41.98 2.32 34.59
N LEU A 177 40.90 2.07 33.85
CA LEU A 177 40.61 2.72 32.55
C LEU A 177 39.94 4.10 32.71
N TYR A 178 40.60 4.99 33.45
CA TYR A 178 40.08 6.30 33.81
C TYR A 178 39.91 7.27 32.62
N SER A 179 40.67 7.11 31.53
CA SER A 179 40.56 7.98 30.36
C SER A 179 39.66 7.43 29.25
N LEU A 180 39.03 6.27 29.46
CA LEU A 180 38.23 5.61 28.43
C LEU A 180 36.97 6.43 28.13
N ARG A 181 36.80 6.80 26.86
CA ARG A 181 35.67 7.58 26.35
C ARG A 181 34.69 6.73 25.55
N ARG A 182 35.18 5.73 24.81
CA ARG A 182 34.33 4.88 23.96
C ARG A 182 34.66 3.40 24.15
N LEU A 183 33.62 2.61 24.44
CA LEU A 183 33.71 1.17 24.63
C LEU A 183 32.70 0.46 23.73
N PHE A 184 33.21 -0.36 22.82
CA PHE A 184 32.40 -1.13 21.88
C PHE A 184 32.50 -2.63 22.20
N LEU A 185 31.36 -3.24 22.52
CA LEU A 185 31.22 -4.65 22.91
C LEU A 185 30.13 -5.36 22.09
N SER A 186 29.76 -4.80 20.94
CA SER A 186 28.70 -5.30 20.07
C SER A 186 28.98 -6.69 19.51
N GLN A 187 27.94 -7.43 19.14
CA GLN A 187 28.02 -8.75 18.49
C GLN A 187 28.86 -9.75 19.31
N ASN A 188 28.61 -9.80 20.62
CA ASN A 188 29.24 -10.75 21.53
C ASN A 188 28.18 -11.72 22.11
N ARG A 189 28.52 -12.45 23.18
CA ARG A 189 27.63 -13.42 23.82
C ARG A 189 27.40 -13.07 25.29
N ILE A 190 27.44 -11.78 25.63
CA ILE A 190 27.31 -11.31 27.02
C ILE A 190 25.87 -11.55 27.46
N THR A 191 25.69 -12.26 28.58
CA THR A 191 24.37 -12.59 29.12
C THR A 191 23.98 -11.76 30.34
N LEU A 192 24.97 -11.24 31.08
CA LEU A 192 24.74 -10.53 32.34
C LEU A 192 25.85 -9.49 32.57
N LEU A 193 25.44 -8.27 32.92
CA LEU A 193 26.32 -7.25 33.47
C LEU A 193 26.30 -7.39 35.00
N LYS A 194 27.45 -7.68 35.61
CA LYS A 194 27.60 -7.70 37.07
C LYS A 194 27.70 -6.28 37.61
N THR A 195 27.29 -6.10 38.86
CA THR A 195 27.40 -4.84 39.58
C THR A 195 28.85 -4.35 39.66
N GLY A 196 29.06 -3.08 39.30
CA GLY A 196 30.37 -2.42 39.37
C GLY A 196 31.38 -2.83 38.30
N ILE A 197 30.96 -3.43 37.17
CA ILE A 197 31.87 -3.70 36.04
C ILE A 197 32.47 -2.40 35.46
N PHE A 198 31.73 -1.30 35.55
CA PHE A 198 32.09 0.00 34.97
C PHE A 198 32.47 1.05 36.02
N GLU A 199 32.80 0.63 37.24
CA GLU A 199 33.00 1.51 38.40
C GLU A 199 34.06 2.60 38.15
N ASP A 200 35.17 2.24 37.50
CA ASP A 200 36.28 3.15 37.18
C ASP A 200 36.09 3.95 35.87
N LEU A 201 34.99 3.75 35.13
CA LEU A 201 34.75 4.35 33.80
C LEU A 201 34.02 5.70 33.85
N TRP A 202 34.44 6.57 34.78
CA TRP A 202 33.92 7.93 35.00
C TRP A 202 33.88 8.87 33.78
N ASN A 203 34.81 8.74 32.82
CA ASN A 203 34.89 9.54 31.59
C ASN A 203 34.27 8.87 30.35
N LEU A 204 33.66 7.70 30.51
CA LEU A 204 33.04 7.00 29.39
C LEU A 204 31.84 7.80 28.89
N GLU A 205 31.86 8.13 27.61
CA GLU A 205 30.82 8.88 26.91
C GLU A 205 29.93 7.94 26.08
N TRP A 206 30.51 6.89 25.48
CA TRP A 206 29.84 5.96 24.57
C TRP A 206 30.02 4.52 25.03
N LEU A 207 28.89 3.81 25.23
CA LEU A 207 28.86 2.39 25.54
C LEU A 207 27.92 1.67 24.59
N ILE A 208 28.48 0.81 23.73
CA ILE A 208 27.73 0.04 22.74
C ILE A 208 27.77 -1.45 23.12
N LEU A 209 26.60 -2.03 23.38
CA LEU A 209 26.40 -3.41 23.82
C LEU A 209 25.43 -4.17 22.91
N ASP A 210 25.34 -3.75 21.65
CA ASP A 210 24.37 -4.25 20.68
C ASP A 210 24.57 -5.73 20.36
N GLU A 211 23.51 -6.40 19.92
CA GLU A 211 23.52 -7.79 19.45
C GLU A 211 24.20 -8.75 20.44
N ASN A 212 23.93 -8.57 21.73
CA ASN A 212 24.34 -9.48 22.79
C ASN A 212 23.13 -10.32 23.26
N ARG A 213 23.23 -10.95 24.44
CA ARG A 213 22.18 -11.80 25.02
C ARG A 213 21.81 -11.35 26.42
N ILE A 214 21.88 -10.05 26.68
CA ILE A 214 21.62 -9.49 28.00
C ILE A 214 20.12 -9.59 28.28
N ALA A 215 19.75 -10.37 29.29
CA ALA A 215 18.34 -10.66 29.62
C ALA A 215 17.75 -9.71 30.68
N SER A 216 18.60 -9.20 31.59
CA SER A 216 18.15 -8.36 32.70
C SER A 216 19.24 -7.38 33.11
N LEU A 217 18.85 -6.14 33.43
CA LEU A 217 19.72 -5.15 34.07
C LEU A 217 19.47 -5.19 35.58
N ARG A 218 20.52 -5.45 36.37
CA ARG A 218 20.43 -5.40 37.83
C ARG A 218 20.65 -3.96 38.31
N GLN A 219 20.22 -3.67 39.54
CA GLN A 219 20.62 -2.42 40.18
C GLN A 219 22.15 -2.31 40.25
N LYS A 220 22.69 -1.11 40.01
CA LYS A 220 24.12 -0.81 39.97
C LYS A 220 24.88 -1.48 38.82
N SER A 221 24.18 -1.84 37.74
CA SER A 221 24.84 -2.38 36.54
C SER A 221 25.67 -1.33 35.81
N PHE A 222 25.32 -0.05 35.95
CA PHE A 222 25.96 1.10 35.30
C PHE A 222 26.62 2.04 36.32
N GLU A 223 26.84 1.57 37.55
CA GLU A 223 27.55 2.32 38.59
C GLU A 223 28.96 2.71 38.09
N GLY A 224 29.28 4.00 38.19
CA GLY A 224 30.54 4.60 37.72
C GLY A 224 30.42 5.44 36.45
N LEU A 225 29.38 5.23 35.63
CA LEU A 225 29.19 5.87 34.32
C LEU A 225 28.68 7.34 34.41
N LYS A 226 29.47 8.23 35.03
CA LYS A 226 29.08 9.62 35.32
C LYS A 226 29.07 10.56 34.11
N SER A 227 29.81 10.24 33.06
CA SER A 227 29.91 11.04 31.83
C SER A 227 29.19 10.43 30.64
N LEU A 228 28.47 9.32 30.84
CA LEU A 228 27.87 8.58 29.74
C LEU A 228 26.82 9.43 29.05
N PHE A 229 26.97 9.55 27.73
CA PHE A 229 26.13 10.35 26.86
C PHE A 229 25.25 9.45 26.00
N PHE A 230 25.81 8.37 25.46
CA PHE A 230 25.13 7.41 24.59
C PHE A 230 25.28 5.98 25.11
N LEU A 231 24.14 5.32 25.29
CA LEU A 231 24.05 3.90 25.64
C LEU A 231 23.20 3.18 24.60
N SER A 232 23.79 2.17 23.96
CA SER A 232 23.09 1.29 23.03
C SER A 232 23.07 -0.16 23.50
N LEU A 233 21.87 -0.73 23.53
CA LEU A 233 21.56 -2.10 23.92
C LEU A 233 20.67 -2.78 22.87
N LEU A 234 20.86 -2.41 21.60
CA LEU A 234 20.04 -2.86 20.49
C LEU A 234 20.11 -4.38 20.31
N ASN A 235 18.98 -5.01 19.92
CA ASN A 235 18.86 -6.45 19.69
C ASN A 235 19.45 -7.33 20.82
N ASN A 236 19.07 -7.04 22.06
CA ASN A 236 19.36 -7.89 23.23
C ASN A 236 18.13 -8.73 23.62
N SER A 237 18.02 -9.16 24.88
CA SER A 237 16.88 -9.94 25.38
C SER A 237 16.29 -9.34 26.65
N LEU A 238 16.38 -8.01 26.82
CA LEU A 238 15.90 -7.33 28.02
C LEU A 238 14.40 -7.48 28.16
N GLU A 239 13.94 -8.06 29.28
CA GLU A 239 12.52 -8.25 29.58
C GLU A 239 11.91 -7.04 30.33
N SER A 240 12.74 -6.27 31.04
CA SER A 240 12.31 -5.09 31.78
C SER A 240 13.46 -4.12 32.03
N ILE A 241 13.09 -2.85 32.25
CA ILE A 241 13.98 -1.79 32.73
C ILE A 241 13.95 -1.83 34.28
N PRO A 242 15.07 -1.57 34.97
CA PRO A 242 15.09 -1.53 36.44
C PRO A 242 14.05 -0.55 37.01
N LYS A 243 13.34 -0.96 38.07
CA LYS A 243 12.37 -0.12 38.81
C LYS A 243 12.98 1.04 39.62
N LYS A 244 14.27 1.31 39.43
CA LYS A 244 14.98 2.45 40.00
C LYS A 244 15.60 3.21 38.86
N SER A 245 15.63 4.53 39.00
CA SER A 245 16.04 5.41 37.91
C SER A 245 17.42 5.06 37.37
N VAL A 246 17.49 4.74 36.08
CA VAL A 246 18.76 4.49 35.37
C VAL A 246 19.63 5.76 35.32
N CYS A 247 19.02 6.94 35.38
CA CYS A 247 19.70 8.22 35.36
C CYS A 247 20.36 8.57 36.70
N GLN A 248 20.04 7.87 37.79
CA GLN A 248 20.80 7.99 39.05
C GLN A 248 22.23 7.43 38.88
N GLU A 249 22.37 6.38 38.08
CA GLU A 249 23.67 5.77 37.76
C GLU A 249 24.38 6.57 36.66
N MET A 250 23.62 7.03 35.65
CA MET A 250 24.08 7.74 34.45
C MET A 250 23.44 9.14 34.31
N PRO A 251 23.86 10.14 35.09
CA PRO A 251 23.19 11.45 35.16
C PRO A 251 23.31 12.32 33.90
N ARG A 252 24.26 12.01 33.01
CA ARG A 252 24.50 12.75 31.76
C ARG A 252 23.96 12.06 30.51
N LEU A 253 23.21 10.96 30.68
CA LEU A 253 22.69 10.16 29.58
C LEU A 253 21.74 11.01 28.72
N ASN A 254 22.05 11.10 27.43
CA ASN A 254 21.31 11.91 26.47
C ASN A 254 20.54 11.04 25.47
N TRP A 255 21.14 9.91 25.06
CA TRP A 255 20.54 8.96 24.13
C TRP A 255 20.57 7.55 24.73
N LEU A 256 19.37 6.96 24.85
CA LEU A 256 19.19 5.55 25.21
C LEU A 256 18.52 4.77 24.08
N GLU A 257 19.24 3.78 23.54
CA GLU A 257 18.76 2.86 22.50
C GLU A 257 18.48 1.48 23.08
N LEU A 258 17.23 1.03 22.96
CA LEU A 258 16.71 -0.23 23.48
C LEU A 258 15.91 -1.02 22.42
N GLU A 259 16.05 -0.67 21.14
CA GLU A 259 15.38 -1.36 20.03
C GLU A 259 15.63 -2.88 20.04
N GLY A 260 14.61 -3.66 19.67
CA GLY A 260 14.75 -5.09 19.41
C GLY A 260 14.91 -5.94 20.68
N ASN A 261 14.39 -5.48 21.81
CA ASN A 261 14.37 -6.20 23.08
C ASN A 261 13.01 -6.87 23.35
N LYS A 262 12.74 -7.26 24.60
CA LYS A 262 11.51 -7.95 25.03
C LYS A 262 10.79 -7.20 26.16
N ILE A 263 10.98 -5.88 26.23
CA ILE A 263 10.43 -5.05 27.31
C ILE A 263 8.91 -5.05 27.23
N SER A 264 8.22 -5.39 28.32
CA SER A 264 6.75 -5.50 28.35
C SER A 264 6.04 -4.30 28.99
N SER A 265 6.72 -3.57 29.88
CA SER A 265 6.09 -2.51 30.67
C SER A 265 7.08 -1.40 31.00
N LEU A 266 6.59 -0.16 30.98
CA LEU A 266 7.35 1.03 31.36
C LEU A 266 6.81 1.63 32.66
N TRP A 267 7.71 1.89 33.62
CA TRP A 267 7.37 2.38 34.96
C TRP A 267 8.00 3.75 35.23
N VAL A 268 7.26 4.69 35.83
CA VAL A 268 7.69 6.07 36.12
C VAL A 268 9.02 6.09 36.89
N SER A 269 9.14 5.19 37.87
CA SER A 269 10.33 5.01 38.70
C SER A 269 11.62 4.68 37.91
N SER A 270 11.50 4.14 36.70
CA SER A 270 12.64 3.76 35.85
C SER A 270 13.35 4.95 35.22
N PHE A 271 12.63 6.07 35.01
CA PHE A 271 13.12 7.27 34.32
C PHE A 271 12.98 8.55 35.14
N GLN A 272 12.83 8.42 36.46
CA GLN A 272 12.72 9.57 37.34
C GLN A 272 13.98 10.45 37.29
N ASN A 273 13.81 11.76 37.14
CA ASN A 273 14.89 12.76 37.05
C ASN A 273 15.88 12.56 35.88
N CYS A 274 15.44 11.95 34.78
CA CYS A 274 16.21 11.84 33.53
C CYS A 274 16.14 13.14 32.71
N THR A 275 16.51 14.28 33.31
CA THR A 275 16.34 15.61 32.70
C THR A 275 17.25 15.87 31.51
N THR A 276 18.32 15.10 31.36
CA THR A 276 19.30 15.21 30.26
C THR A 276 18.93 14.36 29.04
N LEU A 277 17.96 13.46 29.15
CA LEU A 277 17.60 12.54 28.07
C LEU A 277 16.84 13.28 26.96
N THR A 278 17.30 13.13 25.72
CA THR A 278 16.71 13.73 24.52
C THR A 278 16.25 12.67 23.52
N VAL A 279 16.84 11.46 23.50
CA VAL A 279 16.31 10.30 22.78
C VAL A 279 16.05 9.10 23.64
N LEU A 280 14.88 8.53 23.38
CA LEU A 280 14.46 7.24 23.87
C LEU A 280 13.88 6.42 22.72
N ALA A 281 14.65 5.42 22.29
CA ALA A 281 14.23 4.47 21.27
C ALA A 281 13.90 3.12 21.90
N LEU A 282 12.64 2.73 21.76
CA LEU A 282 12.02 1.51 22.31
C LEU A 282 11.33 0.69 21.22
N ARG A 283 11.68 0.94 19.96
CA ARG A 283 11.15 0.25 18.79
C ARG A 283 11.28 -1.27 18.92
N LYS A 284 10.34 -2.02 18.35
CA LYS A 284 10.42 -3.49 18.24
C LYS A 284 10.62 -4.18 19.60
N ASN A 285 9.81 -3.78 20.58
CA ASN A 285 9.75 -4.42 21.90
C ASN A 285 8.40 -5.15 22.06
N ARG A 286 7.94 -5.37 23.30
CA ARG A 286 6.65 -6.04 23.61
C ARG A 286 5.82 -5.18 24.56
N ILE A 287 6.00 -3.86 24.50
CA ILE A 287 5.40 -2.93 25.48
C ILE A 287 3.89 -2.98 25.31
N GLN A 288 3.19 -3.36 26.38
CA GLN A 288 1.73 -3.37 26.45
C GLN A 288 1.23 -2.30 27.42
N THR A 289 1.93 -2.12 28.54
CA THR A 289 1.52 -1.19 29.61
C THR A 289 2.53 -0.06 29.75
N ILE A 290 2.03 1.18 29.67
CA ILE A 290 2.80 2.39 29.95
C ILE A 290 2.14 3.09 31.13
N GLU A 291 2.89 3.24 32.23
CA GLU A 291 2.40 3.94 33.43
C GLU A 291 2.19 5.43 33.15
N GLU A 292 1.08 5.98 33.66
CA GLU A 292 0.74 7.39 33.52
C GLU A 292 1.86 8.28 34.08
N GLY A 293 2.25 9.32 33.34
CA GLY A 293 3.29 10.24 33.76
C GLY A 293 4.72 9.72 33.59
N ILE A 294 4.95 8.59 32.89
CA ILE A 294 6.30 8.06 32.59
C ILE A 294 7.26 9.11 32.02
N PHE A 295 6.73 10.02 31.20
CA PHE A 295 7.52 11.04 30.50
C PHE A 295 7.75 12.31 31.35
N SER A 296 7.15 12.42 32.54
CA SER A 296 7.36 13.58 33.44
C SER A 296 8.82 13.74 33.89
N GLY A 297 9.57 12.63 33.96
CA GLY A 297 10.99 12.62 34.32
C GLY A 297 11.92 13.06 33.20
N MET A 298 11.44 13.22 31.96
CA MET A 298 12.22 13.47 30.74
C MET A 298 11.66 14.66 29.93
N PRO A 299 11.61 15.89 30.50
CA PRO A 299 10.98 17.05 29.85
C PRO A 299 11.73 17.57 28.60
N ASN A 300 12.98 17.15 28.41
CA ASN A 300 13.82 17.57 27.28
C ASN A 300 13.87 16.53 26.15
N LEU A 301 12.95 15.56 26.14
CA LEU A 301 12.86 14.57 25.08
C LEU A 301 12.56 15.26 23.73
N ILE A 302 13.36 14.95 22.73
CA ILE A 302 13.28 15.48 21.37
C ILE A 302 12.73 14.41 20.42
N ASP A 303 13.10 13.16 20.63
CA ASP A 303 12.71 12.05 19.76
C ASP A 303 12.36 10.82 20.60
N LEU A 304 11.16 10.28 20.34
CA LEU A 304 10.55 9.17 21.03
C LEU A 304 10.03 8.17 20.00
N ASP A 305 10.62 6.98 19.99
CA ASP A 305 10.16 5.87 19.17
C ASP A 305 9.65 4.72 20.07
N VAL A 306 8.35 4.46 20.00
CA VAL A 306 7.67 3.32 20.64
C VAL A 306 6.98 2.43 19.60
N SER A 307 7.41 2.50 18.34
CA SER A 307 6.83 1.73 17.24
C SER A 307 7.08 0.23 17.35
N LEU A 308 6.28 -0.56 16.63
CA LEU A 308 6.39 -2.03 16.62
C LEU A 308 6.33 -2.63 18.03
N ASN A 309 5.35 -2.20 18.83
CA ASN A 309 5.08 -2.69 20.17
C ASN A 309 3.67 -3.31 20.24
N LYS A 310 3.11 -3.44 21.45
CA LYS A 310 1.79 -4.04 21.70
C LYS A 310 0.88 -3.10 22.51
N ILE A 311 1.02 -1.79 22.28
CA ILE A 311 0.27 -0.78 23.01
C ILE A 311 -1.16 -0.74 22.46
N GLU A 312 -2.15 -0.90 23.34
CA GLU A 312 -3.59 -0.94 22.97
C GLU A 312 -4.28 0.41 23.15
N GLU A 313 -3.81 1.21 24.12
CA GLU A 313 -4.35 2.54 24.43
C GLU A 313 -3.26 3.43 25.06
N PHE A 314 -3.43 4.74 24.91
CA PHE A 314 -2.66 5.75 25.63
C PHE A 314 -3.58 6.46 26.63
N SER A 315 -3.04 6.84 27.79
CA SER A 315 -3.78 7.75 28.67
C SER A 315 -3.84 9.16 28.05
N PRO A 316 -4.93 9.92 28.25
CA PRO A 316 -5.06 11.27 27.68
C PRO A 316 -3.92 12.23 28.08
N THR A 317 -3.36 12.02 29.27
CA THR A 317 -2.34 12.88 29.89
C THR A 317 -0.90 12.45 29.60
N ILE A 318 -0.68 11.35 28.87
CA ILE A 318 0.64 10.72 28.76
C ILE A 318 1.72 11.65 28.18
N PHE A 319 1.34 12.52 27.24
CA PHE A 319 2.27 13.41 26.52
C PHE A 319 2.34 14.84 27.09
N THR A 320 1.68 15.12 28.21
CA THR A 320 1.53 16.49 28.76
C THR A 320 2.83 17.26 28.99
N ASN A 321 3.93 16.57 29.30
CA ASN A 321 5.23 17.18 29.62
C ASN A 321 6.22 17.24 28.43
N LEU A 322 5.82 16.79 27.24
CA LEU A 322 6.71 16.62 26.08
C LEU A 322 6.68 17.79 25.07
N GLN A 323 6.81 19.02 25.56
CA GLN A 323 6.71 20.22 24.71
C GLN A 323 7.88 20.39 23.72
N ASN A 324 9.03 19.78 24.03
CA ASN A 324 10.25 19.85 23.21
C ASN A 324 10.34 18.74 22.15
N LEU A 325 9.36 17.83 22.12
CA LEU A 325 9.37 16.69 21.22
C LEU A 325 9.24 17.18 19.78
N LYS A 326 10.19 16.75 18.93
CA LYS A 326 10.22 17.00 17.49
C LYS A 326 9.79 15.78 16.69
N GLN A 327 10.06 14.58 17.18
CA GLN A 327 9.70 13.35 16.50
C GLN A 327 8.99 12.39 17.44
N LEU A 328 7.85 11.88 16.99
CA LEU A 328 7.06 10.87 17.69
C LEU A 328 6.72 9.74 16.72
N ASN A 329 7.17 8.53 17.04
CA ASN A 329 6.81 7.35 16.30
C ASN A 329 6.03 6.37 17.18
N ILE A 330 4.73 6.23 16.89
CA ILE A 330 3.82 5.29 17.58
C ILE A 330 3.34 4.17 16.65
N SER A 331 3.84 4.11 15.42
CA SER A 331 3.41 3.18 14.37
C SER A 331 3.45 1.71 14.77
N ASN A 332 2.65 0.89 14.07
CA ASN A 332 2.58 -0.56 14.26
C ASN A 332 2.31 -0.97 15.72
N ASN A 333 1.39 -0.27 16.38
CA ASN A 333 0.80 -0.67 17.64
C ASN A 333 -0.69 -0.97 17.44
N PRO A 334 -1.26 -1.96 18.14
CA PRO A 334 -2.68 -2.31 18.06
C PRO A 334 -3.57 -1.28 18.80
N LEU A 335 -3.36 0.01 18.56
CA LEU A 335 -4.12 1.09 19.20
C LEU A 335 -5.57 1.03 18.75
N THR A 336 -6.47 1.04 19.73
CA THR A 336 -7.91 0.97 19.50
C THR A 336 -8.54 2.35 19.30
N HIS A 337 -7.98 3.37 19.95
CA HIS A 337 -8.49 4.74 19.92
C HIS A 337 -7.37 5.76 20.13
N ILE A 338 -7.55 6.94 19.53
CA ILE A 338 -6.73 8.13 19.74
C ILE A 338 -7.70 9.28 20.02
N TYR A 339 -7.54 9.96 21.16
CA TYR A 339 -8.39 11.08 21.57
C TYR A 339 -8.12 12.33 20.71
N ASP A 340 -9.13 13.19 20.56
CA ASP A 340 -9.03 14.41 19.74
C ASP A 340 -7.97 15.40 20.26
N ASP A 341 -7.71 15.44 21.56
CA ASP A 341 -6.75 16.33 22.21
C ASP A 341 -5.42 15.63 22.54
N GLN A 342 -5.25 14.36 22.14
CA GLN A 342 -4.09 13.53 22.49
C GLN A 342 -2.75 14.18 22.11
N PHE A 343 -2.74 14.98 21.03
CA PHE A 343 -1.55 15.61 20.46
C PHE A 343 -1.47 17.13 20.73
N ASP A 344 -2.42 17.72 21.45
CA ASP A 344 -2.52 19.19 21.58
C ASP A 344 -1.35 19.84 22.33
N MET A 345 -0.65 19.06 23.14
CA MET A 345 0.48 19.53 23.95
C MET A 345 1.78 19.65 23.14
N PHE A 346 1.81 19.14 21.91
CA PHE A 346 2.99 19.12 21.05
C PHE A 346 3.15 20.42 20.26
N VAL A 347 3.90 21.36 20.83
CA VAL A 347 4.16 22.67 20.19
C VAL A 347 5.25 22.59 19.12
N ASN A 348 6.27 21.75 19.33
CA ASN A 348 7.47 21.70 18.47
C ASN A 348 7.57 20.44 17.60
N LEU A 349 6.51 19.64 17.53
CA LEU A 349 6.54 18.38 16.79
C LEU A 349 6.64 18.65 15.29
N GLN A 350 7.63 18.01 14.66
CA GLN A 350 8.00 18.13 13.24
C GLN A 350 7.66 16.86 12.47
N SER A 351 7.78 15.69 13.10
CA SER A 351 7.44 14.39 12.51
C SER A 351 6.56 13.56 13.44
N LEU A 352 5.49 13.01 12.86
CA LEU A 352 4.54 12.14 13.54
C LEU A 352 4.26 10.91 12.68
N SER A 353 4.65 9.72 13.17
CA SER A 353 4.34 8.46 12.51
C SER A 353 3.28 7.66 13.24
N ILE A 354 2.17 7.43 12.54
CA ILE A 354 0.97 6.67 12.94
C ILE A 354 0.69 5.61 11.85
N GLU A 355 1.75 5.07 11.24
CA GLU A 355 1.64 3.98 10.27
C GLU A 355 1.04 2.72 10.92
N GLU A 356 0.29 1.95 10.14
CA GLU A 356 -0.38 0.72 10.58
C GLU A 356 -1.37 0.85 11.75
N ILE A 357 -1.83 2.07 12.07
CA ILE A 357 -2.91 2.32 13.03
C ILE A 357 -4.18 2.75 12.29
N ASP A 358 -5.31 2.13 12.64
CA ASP A 358 -6.63 2.49 12.08
C ASP A 358 -7.31 3.52 12.98
N ILE A 359 -7.73 4.65 12.40
CA ILE A 359 -8.36 5.76 13.12
C ILE A 359 -9.78 5.92 12.58
N PRO A 360 -10.78 5.22 13.16
CA PRO A 360 -12.13 5.20 12.60
C PRO A 360 -12.85 6.56 12.69
N ASN A 361 -12.57 7.34 13.73
CA ASN A 361 -13.17 8.67 13.96
C ASN A 361 -12.15 9.79 13.77
N ILE A 362 -11.39 9.74 12.68
CA ILE A 362 -10.37 10.76 12.41
C ILE A 362 -11.04 12.13 12.19
N SER A 363 -10.51 13.16 12.84
CA SER A 363 -11.02 14.53 12.74
C SER A 363 -9.89 15.52 12.47
N ILE A 364 -10.19 16.64 11.81
CA ILE A 364 -9.21 17.71 11.57
C ILE A 364 -8.71 18.30 12.90
N GLN A 365 -9.55 18.25 13.95
CA GLN A 365 -9.22 18.80 15.25
C GLN A 365 -8.02 18.08 15.88
N MET A 366 -7.88 16.76 15.66
CA MET A 366 -6.77 15.93 16.15
C MET A 366 -5.37 16.47 15.80
N PHE A 367 -5.24 17.12 14.64
CA PHE A 367 -3.95 17.57 14.09
C PHE A 367 -3.87 19.10 13.96
N ARG A 368 -4.91 19.83 14.38
CA ARG A 368 -5.01 21.28 14.18
C ARG A 368 -4.01 22.07 15.01
N SER A 369 -3.72 21.57 16.21
CA SER A 369 -2.76 22.14 17.16
C SER A 369 -1.30 22.00 16.71
N LEU A 370 -1.00 21.02 15.84
CA LEU A 370 0.33 20.67 15.36
C LEU A 370 0.84 21.62 14.26
N ARG A 371 1.12 22.88 14.63
CA ARG A 371 1.49 23.95 13.68
C ARG A 371 2.86 23.79 13.04
N ASN A 372 3.79 23.11 13.71
CA ASN A 372 5.17 22.93 13.26
C ASN A 372 5.40 21.58 12.56
N LEU A 373 4.34 20.80 12.36
CA LEU A 373 4.42 19.46 11.80
C LEU A 373 4.71 19.52 10.29
N ALA A 374 5.87 19.01 9.91
CA ALA A 374 6.33 18.95 8.53
C ALA A 374 6.00 17.62 7.86
N HIS A 375 6.13 16.51 8.62
CA HIS A 375 5.92 15.15 8.13
C HIS A 375 4.87 14.43 8.96
N ILE A 376 3.92 13.79 8.29
CA ILE A 376 2.97 12.86 8.92
C ILE A 376 2.84 11.58 8.11
N TYR A 377 2.85 10.45 8.81
CA TYR A 377 2.75 9.13 8.20
C TYR A 377 1.50 8.42 8.73
N PHE A 378 0.61 8.06 7.84
CA PHE A 378 -0.65 7.37 8.14
C PHE A 378 -0.68 5.96 7.56
N LYS A 379 -1.62 5.15 8.04
CA LYS A 379 -1.93 3.87 7.41
C LYS A 379 -2.64 4.01 6.05
N LYS A 380 -3.63 4.89 5.98
CA LYS A 380 -4.50 5.07 4.80
C LYS A 380 -4.22 6.43 4.15
N PHE A 381 -4.23 6.47 2.82
CA PHE A 381 -3.98 7.72 2.09
C PHE A 381 -5.09 8.77 2.31
N GLU A 382 -6.35 8.33 2.50
CA GLU A 382 -7.49 9.22 2.77
C GLU A 382 -7.33 10.08 4.04
N TYR A 383 -6.51 9.63 5.01
CA TYR A 383 -6.25 10.36 6.26
C TYR A 383 -5.49 11.65 6.04
N CYS A 384 -4.69 11.75 4.97
CA CYS A 384 -4.01 12.99 4.62
C CYS A 384 -4.96 14.17 4.38
N GLY A 385 -6.23 13.91 4.01
CA GLY A 385 -7.24 14.96 3.86
C GLY A 385 -7.59 15.67 5.18
N TYR A 386 -7.30 15.05 6.33
CA TYR A 386 -7.58 15.60 7.66
C TYR A 386 -6.41 16.39 8.25
N SER A 387 -5.25 16.39 7.58
CA SER A 387 -4.04 17.10 8.00
C SER A 387 -3.57 18.14 6.95
N PRO A 388 -4.39 19.17 6.63
CA PRO A 388 -4.05 20.16 5.61
C PRO A 388 -2.91 21.11 6.01
N ASN A 389 -2.55 21.15 7.30
CA ASN A 389 -1.48 22.01 7.82
C ASN A 389 -0.08 21.42 7.63
N VAL A 390 0.01 20.16 7.23
CA VAL A 390 1.28 19.41 7.15
C VAL A 390 1.84 19.49 5.75
N ARG A 391 3.14 19.73 5.58
CA ARG A 391 3.74 19.86 4.24
C ARG A 391 3.80 18.52 3.49
N SER A 392 4.27 17.47 4.16
CA SER A 392 4.47 16.14 3.59
C SER A 392 3.60 15.11 4.32
N CYS A 393 2.64 14.53 3.62
CA CYS A 393 1.81 13.44 4.16
C CYS A 393 2.00 12.15 3.35
N LYS A 394 2.17 11.01 4.02
CA LYS A 394 2.31 9.69 3.40
C LYS A 394 1.25 8.71 3.96
N PRO A 395 0.77 7.72 3.18
CA PRO A 395 1.14 7.40 1.80
C PRO A 395 0.46 8.31 0.76
N ASN A 396 1.09 8.46 -0.40
CA ASN A 396 0.56 9.30 -1.50
C ASN A 396 -0.52 8.62 -2.36
N THR A 397 -0.69 7.31 -2.21
CA THR A 397 -1.54 6.47 -3.04
C THR A 397 -1.83 5.16 -2.31
N ASP A 398 -3.00 4.58 -2.55
CA ASP A 398 -3.38 3.19 -2.24
C ASP A 398 -2.99 2.21 -3.37
N GLY A 399 -2.23 2.69 -4.38
CA GLY A 399 -1.91 1.95 -5.60
C GLY A 399 -3.03 1.95 -6.65
N ILE A 400 -4.21 2.50 -6.35
CA ILE A 400 -5.40 2.50 -7.22
C ILE A 400 -5.71 3.95 -7.66
N SER A 401 -5.70 4.82 -6.66
CA SER A 401 -6.06 6.23 -6.69
C SER A 401 -4.81 7.09 -6.44
N THR A 402 -4.88 8.34 -6.88
CA THR A 402 -3.92 9.39 -6.53
C THR A 402 -4.61 10.42 -5.65
N PHE A 403 -3.85 11.30 -5.02
CA PHE A 403 -4.41 12.45 -4.29
C PHE A 403 -5.44 13.24 -5.11
N GLU A 404 -5.17 13.43 -6.39
CA GLU A 404 -6.01 14.22 -7.29
C GLU A 404 -7.18 13.44 -7.87
N ASN A 405 -7.00 12.14 -8.14
CA ASN A 405 -7.90 11.41 -9.01
C ASN A 405 -8.16 9.98 -8.53
N LEU A 406 -9.41 9.53 -8.70
CA LEU A 406 -9.87 8.19 -8.33
C LEU A 406 -9.14 7.10 -9.12
N LEU A 407 -8.91 7.32 -10.42
CA LEU A 407 -8.09 6.44 -11.24
C LEU A 407 -6.73 7.11 -11.51
N ALA A 408 -5.66 6.55 -10.95
CA ALA A 408 -4.33 7.14 -11.07
C ALA A 408 -3.83 7.25 -12.53
N ASN A 409 -4.17 6.28 -13.38
CA ASN A 409 -3.60 6.18 -14.73
C ASN A 409 -4.54 6.75 -15.80
N ILE A 410 -4.01 7.65 -16.63
CA ILE A 410 -4.74 8.27 -17.76
C ILE A 410 -5.27 7.23 -18.76
N ILE A 411 -4.50 6.16 -19.01
CA ILE A 411 -4.90 5.07 -19.90
C ILE A 411 -6.16 4.42 -19.36
N LEU A 412 -6.18 4.09 -18.06
CA LEU A 412 -7.34 3.46 -17.42
C LEU A 412 -8.59 4.35 -17.48
N ARG A 413 -8.46 5.67 -17.30
CA ARG A 413 -9.59 6.60 -17.44
C ARG A 413 -10.22 6.55 -18.83
N VAL A 414 -9.39 6.60 -19.87
CA VAL A 414 -9.87 6.51 -21.27
C VAL A 414 -10.52 5.14 -21.51
N PHE A 415 -9.88 4.07 -21.05
CA PHE A 415 -10.38 2.70 -21.23
C PHE A 415 -11.72 2.47 -20.55
N VAL A 416 -11.96 3.00 -19.35
CA VAL A 416 -13.25 2.88 -18.63
C VAL A 416 -14.41 3.31 -19.53
N TRP A 417 -14.29 4.48 -20.16
CA TRP A 417 -15.31 5.00 -21.06
C TRP A 417 -15.47 4.15 -22.31
N VAL A 418 -14.36 3.81 -22.98
CA VAL A 418 -14.38 3.00 -24.20
C VAL A 418 -15.05 1.64 -23.95
N VAL A 419 -14.65 0.95 -22.89
CA VAL A 419 -15.17 -0.38 -22.54
C VAL A 419 -16.64 -0.28 -22.09
N ALA A 420 -17.02 0.71 -21.28
CA ALA A 420 -18.41 0.94 -20.89
C ALA A 420 -19.32 1.12 -22.11
N PHE A 421 -18.91 1.92 -23.09
CA PHE A 421 -19.69 2.12 -24.31
C PHE A 421 -19.77 0.85 -25.16
N ILE A 422 -18.66 0.13 -25.35
CA ILE A 422 -18.65 -1.13 -26.10
C ILE A 422 -19.60 -2.16 -25.46
N ILE A 423 -19.57 -2.29 -24.13
CA ILE A 423 -20.44 -3.23 -23.40
C ILE A 423 -21.90 -2.82 -23.55
N CYS A 424 -22.24 -1.56 -23.25
CA CYS A 424 -23.63 -1.09 -23.30
C CYS A 424 -24.21 -1.17 -24.71
N PHE A 425 -23.53 -0.62 -25.71
CA PHE A 425 -24.02 -0.62 -27.10
C PHE A 425 -24.00 -2.02 -27.71
N GLY A 426 -22.94 -2.80 -27.47
CA GLY A 426 -22.81 -4.16 -28.00
C GLY A 426 -23.91 -5.09 -27.49
N ASN A 427 -24.20 -5.06 -26.19
CA ASN A 427 -25.23 -5.90 -25.59
C ASN A 427 -26.65 -5.41 -25.94
N VAL A 428 -26.92 -4.10 -25.94
CA VAL A 428 -28.21 -3.54 -26.39
C VAL A 428 -28.48 -3.88 -27.87
N PHE A 429 -27.46 -3.78 -28.73
CA PHE A 429 -27.58 -4.17 -30.13
C PHE A 429 -28.00 -5.64 -30.28
N VAL A 430 -27.36 -6.54 -29.53
CA VAL A 430 -27.72 -7.98 -29.55
C VAL A 430 -29.14 -8.21 -29.02
N ILE A 431 -29.56 -7.53 -27.96
CA ILE A 431 -30.93 -7.63 -27.42
C ILE A 431 -31.95 -7.20 -28.47
N CYS A 432 -31.78 -6.03 -29.09
CA CYS A 432 -32.68 -5.52 -30.12
C CYS A 432 -32.74 -6.47 -31.32
N LEU A 433 -31.58 -6.88 -31.82
CA LEU A 433 -31.46 -7.76 -32.96
C LEU A 433 -32.13 -9.13 -32.73
N ARG A 434 -31.88 -9.75 -31.57
CA ARG A 434 -32.47 -11.04 -31.20
C ARG A 434 -33.96 -10.95 -30.90
N SER A 435 -34.44 -9.80 -30.44
CA SER A 435 -35.87 -9.56 -30.19
C SER A 435 -36.65 -9.33 -31.49
N CYS A 436 -36.05 -8.66 -32.49
CA CYS A 436 -36.70 -8.42 -33.78
C CYS A 436 -36.67 -9.64 -34.71
N ILE A 437 -35.65 -10.50 -34.61
CA ILE A 437 -35.50 -11.67 -35.49
C ILE A 437 -36.12 -12.90 -34.81
N ALA A 438 -37.27 -13.35 -35.33
CA ALA A 438 -37.86 -14.63 -34.93
C ALA A 438 -36.85 -15.77 -35.16
N SER A 439 -36.32 -16.31 -34.07
CA SER A 439 -35.30 -17.37 -34.06
C SER A 439 -35.93 -18.76 -33.90
N GLU A 440 -35.39 -19.77 -34.59
CA GLU A 440 -35.87 -21.17 -34.54
C GLU A 440 -35.80 -21.81 -33.14
N ASN A 441 -34.90 -21.34 -32.25
CA ASN A 441 -34.74 -21.87 -30.90
C ASN A 441 -35.03 -20.80 -29.84
N GLN A 442 -36.29 -20.71 -29.39
CA GLN A 442 -36.73 -19.70 -28.42
C GLN A 442 -35.99 -19.78 -27.06
N HIS A 443 -35.68 -21.00 -26.57
CA HIS A 443 -35.03 -21.20 -25.26
C HIS A 443 -33.63 -20.58 -25.18
N HIS A 444 -32.79 -20.91 -26.15
CA HIS A 444 -31.42 -20.40 -26.24
C HIS A 444 -31.37 -18.88 -26.47
N THR A 445 -32.33 -18.34 -27.21
CA THR A 445 -32.44 -16.89 -27.41
C THR A 445 -32.81 -16.16 -26.11
N MET A 446 -33.69 -16.73 -25.27
CA MET A 446 -34.01 -16.14 -23.95
C MET A 446 -32.78 -16.09 -23.03
N ALA A 447 -31.98 -17.16 -22.98
CA ALA A 447 -30.77 -17.18 -22.16
C ALA A 447 -29.72 -16.15 -22.62
N ILE A 448 -29.51 -16.00 -23.94
CA ILE A 448 -28.61 -14.98 -24.49
C ILE A 448 -29.09 -13.56 -24.16
N ILE A 449 -30.39 -13.29 -24.28
CA ILE A 449 -30.94 -11.98 -23.92
C ILE A 449 -30.72 -11.71 -22.43
N SER A 450 -30.95 -12.70 -21.57
CA SER A 450 -30.69 -12.58 -20.13
C SER A 450 -29.21 -12.32 -19.83
N LEU A 451 -28.28 -12.96 -20.55
CA LEU A 451 -26.83 -12.72 -20.41
C LEU A 451 -26.48 -11.28 -20.80
N CYS A 452 -27.01 -10.78 -21.92
CA CYS A 452 -26.81 -9.40 -22.34
C CYS A 452 -27.37 -8.39 -21.32
N CYS A 453 -28.49 -8.71 -20.66
CA CYS A 453 -29.04 -7.87 -19.59
C CYS A 453 -28.09 -7.80 -18.38
N ALA A 454 -27.51 -8.94 -17.96
CA ALA A 454 -26.54 -8.97 -16.88
C ALA A 454 -25.27 -8.19 -17.25
N ASP A 455 -24.73 -8.39 -18.45
CA ASP A 455 -23.53 -7.70 -18.95
C ASP A 455 -23.73 -6.18 -19.10
N CYS A 456 -24.93 -5.72 -19.47
CA CYS A 456 -25.24 -4.29 -19.47
C CYS A 456 -25.06 -3.64 -18.08
N LEU A 457 -25.33 -4.36 -16.99
CA LEU A 457 -25.15 -3.83 -15.63
C LEU A 457 -23.66 -3.55 -15.32
N MET A 458 -22.73 -4.36 -15.85
CA MET A 458 -21.29 -4.08 -15.77
C MET A 458 -20.92 -2.79 -16.53
N GLY A 459 -21.52 -2.57 -17.70
CA GLY A 459 -21.33 -1.33 -18.46
C GLY A 459 -21.83 -0.09 -17.70
N VAL A 460 -22.99 -0.19 -17.02
CA VAL A 460 -23.53 0.87 -16.16
C VAL A 460 -22.61 1.14 -14.97
N TYR A 461 -22.08 0.09 -14.34
CA TYR A 461 -21.09 0.21 -13.27
C TYR A 461 -19.86 1.02 -13.72
N LEU A 462 -19.23 0.65 -14.84
CA LEU A 462 -18.06 1.37 -15.37
C LEU A 462 -18.38 2.82 -15.73
N PHE A 463 -19.58 3.09 -16.27
CA PHE A 463 -20.03 4.44 -16.55
C PHE A 463 -20.07 5.31 -15.28
N PHE A 464 -20.60 4.77 -14.17
CA PHE A 464 -20.61 5.50 -12.90
C PHE A 464 -19.20 5.74 -12.35
N ILE A 465 -18.32 4.73 -12.40
CA ILE A 465 -16.92 4.92 -11.97
C ILE A 465 -16.24 6.02 -12.80
N GLY A 466 -16.40 6.02 -14.13
CA GLY A 466 -15.88 7.09 -14.99
C GLY A 466 -16.49 8.46 -14.69
N ALA A 467 -17.79 8.52 -14.39
CA ALA A 467 -18.46 9.78 -14.04
C ALA A 467 -17.99 10.36 -12.70
N PHE A 468 -17.78 9.51 -11.69
CA PHE A 468 -17.26 9.93 -10.39
C PHE A 468 -15.76 10.26 -10.41
N ASP A 469 -14.98 9.60 -11.27
CA ASP A 469 -13.58 9.99 -11.53
C ASP A 469 -13.51 11.43 -12.10
N ILE A 470 -14.38 11.78 -13.06
CA ILE A 470 -14.49 13.16 -13.58
C ILE A 470 -14.97 14.11 -12.47
N LYS A 471 -15.98 13.72 -11.69
CA LYS A 471 -16.56 14.56 -10.64
C LYS A 471 -15.54 14.96 -9.56
N TYR A 472 -14.64 14.05 -9.22
CA TYR A 472 -13.63 14.25 -8.17
C TYR A 472 -12.24 14.57 -8.72
N CYS A 473 -12.14 14.86 -10.02
CA CYS A 473 -10.87 15.18 -10.67
C CYS A 473 -10.20 16.39 -10.03
N GLY A 474 -8.93 16.25 -9.65
CA GLY A 474 -8.10 17.29 -9.02
C GLY A 474 -8.16 17.34 -7.48
N GLU A 475 -9.21 16.80 -6.85
CA GLU A 475 -9.39 16.88 -5.39
C GLU A 475 -9.97 15.57 -4.77
N TYR A 476 -9.66 14.41 -5.35
CA TYR A 476 -10.22 13.14 -4.89
C TYR A 476 -10.00 12.84 -3.41
N ASN A 477 -8.81 13.10 -2.87
CA ASN A 477 -8.48 12.72 -1.49
C ASN A 477 -9.40 13.34 -0.44
N ARG A 478 -9.86 14.58 -0.64
CA ARG A 478 -10.81 15.27 0.26
C ARG A 478 -12.16 14.56 0.33
N HIS A 479 -12.52 13.86 -0.73
CA HIS A 479 -13.78 13.15 -0.87
C HIS A 479 -13.65 11.64 -0.76
N ALA A 480 -12.43 11.10 -0.65
CA ALA A 480 -12.17 9.66 -0.68
C ALA A 480 -12.93 8.93 0.44
N GLN A 481 -12.80 9.37 1.69
CA GLN A 481 -13.53 8.77 2.83
C GLN A 481 -15.05 8.83 2.64
N LEU A 482 -15.57 10.02 2.30
CA LEU A 482 -17.01 10.24 2.08
C LEU A 482 -17.54 9.40 0.92
N TRP A 483 -16.77 9.26 -0.16
CA TRP A 483 -17.12 8.44 -1.31
C TRP A 483 -17.17 6.96 -0.96
N MET A 484 -16.12 6.44 -0.33
CA MET A 484 -16.00 5.03 0.04
C MET A 484 -17.04 4.61 1.09
N GLU A 485 -17.38 5.48 2.04
CA GLU A 485 -18.45 5.21 3.01
C GLU A 485 -19.87 5.46 2.46
N SER A 486 -19.99 6.11 1.30
CA SER A 486 -21.29 6.47 0.73
C SER A 486 -22.12 5.25 0.33
N MET A 487 -23.44 5.39 0.46
CA MET A 487 -24.39 4.43 -0.10
C MET A 487 -24.29 4.32 -1.64
N GLN A 488 -23.80 5.38 -2.31
CA GLN A 488 -23.61 5.39 -3.76
C GLN A 488 -22.54 4.38 -4.18
N CYS A 489 -21.36 4.42 -3.56
CA CYS A 489 -20.28 3.46 -3.80
C CYS A 489 -20.74 2.02 -3.51
N GLN A 490 -21.44 1.80 -2.39
CA GLN A 490 -21.96 0.48 -2.02
C GLN A 490 -22.99 -0.08 -3.02
N LEU A 491 -23.88 0.75 -3.55
CA LEU A 491 -24.87 0.34 -4.55
C LEU A 491 -24.22 0.07 -5.92
N ILE A 492 -23.25 0.89 -6.32
CA ILE A 492 -22.49 0.71 -7.56
C ILE A 492 -21.66 -0.59 -7.48
N GLY A 493 -21.02 -0.86 -6.34
CA GLY A 493 -20.30 -2.11 -6.09
C GLY A 493 -21.19 -3.35 -6.10
N SER A 494 -22.35 -3.29 -5.46
CA SER A 494 -23.31 -4.41 -5.47
C SER A 494 -23.88 -4.67 -6.86
N LEU A 495 -24.03 -3.64 -7.70
CA LEU A 495 -24.42 -3.77 -9.11
C LEU A 495 -23.37 -4.56 -9.93
N ALA A 496 -22.08 -4.27 -9.72
CA ALA A 496 -20.99 -4.99 -10.36
C ALA A 496 -20.94 -6.46 -9.91
N MET A 497 -21.13 -6.71 -8.62
CA MET A 497 -21.20 -8.06 -8.05
C MET A 497 -22.39 -8.84 -8.65
N LEU A 498 -23.57 -8.23 -8.73
CA LEU A 498 -24.75 -8.83 -9.35
C LEU A 498 -24.49 -9.20 -10.81
N SER A 499 -23.92 -8.27 -11.57
CA SER A 499 -23.61 -8.47 -13.00
C SER A 499 -22.66 -9.65 -13.21
N THR A 500 -21.54 -9.68 -12.50
CA THR A 500 -20.51 -10.71 -12.64
C THR A 500 -21.02 -12.10 -12.30
N GLU A 501 -21.66 -12.26 -11.15
CA GLU A 501 -22.13 -13.57 -10.66
C GLU A 501 -23.28 -14.11 -11.52
N VAL A 502 -24.24 -13.27 -11.90
CA VAL A 502 -25.32 -13.68 -12.79
C VAL A 502 -24.77 -14.09 -14.15
N SER A 503 -23.81 -13.35 -14.72
CA SER A 503 -23.19 -13.72 -15.99
C SER A 503 -22.48 -15.08 -15.91
N VAL A 504 -21.71 -15.37 -14.85
CA VAL A 504 -21.06 -16.68 -14.66
C VAL A 504 -22.07 -17.82 -14.54
N MET A 505 -23.13 -17.63 -13.76
CA MET A 505 -24.17 -18.63 -13.60
C MET A 505 -24.94 -18.87 -14.91
N LEU A 506 -25.21 -17.82 -15.70
CA LEU A 506 -25.85 -17.93 -17.01
C LEU A 506 -24.97 -18.63 -18.04
N LEU A 507 -23.67 -18.34 -18.07
CA LEU A 507 -22.70 -19.06 -18.91
C LEU A 507 -22.67 -20.54 -18.53
N THR A 508 -22.63 -20.86 -17.24
CA THR A 508 -22.69 -22.25 -16.75
C THR A 508 -23.99 -22.95 -17.15
N TYR A 509 -25.13 -22.26 -17.05
CA TYR A 509 -26.42 -22.79 -17.50
C TYR A 509 -26.44 -23.06 -19.01
N MET A 510 -26.00 -22.09 -19.83
CA MET A 510 -25.97 -22.21 -21.29
C MET A 510 -25.05 -23.35 -21.75
N THR A 511 -23.92 -23.53 -21.07
CA THR A 511 -22.97 -24.61 -21.37
C THR A 511 -23.53 -25.98 -21.00
N MET A 512 -24.16 -26.09 -19.83
CA MET A 512 -24.81 -27.32 -19.39
C MET A 512 -26.00 -27.71 -20.31
N GLU A 513 -26.83 -26.75 -20.71
CA GLU A 513 -27.93 -26.98 -21.65
C GLU A 513 -27.42 -27.57 -22.98
N LYS A 514 -26.32 -27.03 -23.51
CA LYS A 514 -25.69 -27.52 -24.74
C LYS A 514 -25.06 -28.88 -24.56
N TYR A 515 -24.40 -29.11 -23.43
CA TYR A 515 -23.79 -30.40 -23.09
C TYR A 515 -24.83 -31.52 -23.11
N LEU A 516 -25.96 -31.32 -22.43
CA LEU A 516 -27.05 -32.30 -22.40
C LEU A 516 -27.60 -32.58 -23.80
N CYS A 517 -27.79 -31.55 -24.62
CA CYS A 517 -28.30 -31.70 -25.99
C CYS A 517 -27.33 -32.42 -26.94
N ILE A 518 -26.03 -32.20 -26.82
CA ILE A 518 -25.01 -32.73 -27.75
C ILE A 518 -24.54 -34.13 -27.33
N VAL A 519 -24.34 -34.37 -26.04
CA VAL A 519 -23.82 -35.65 -25.53
C VAL A 519 -24.94 -36.70 -25.39
N PHE A 520 -26.17 -36.28 -25.06
CA PHE A 520 -27.31 -37.18 -24.84
C PHE A 520 -28.49 -36.87 -25.78
N PRO A 521 -28.34 -37.08 -27.11
CA PRO A 521 -29.34 -36.68 -28.10
C PRO A 521 -30.68 -37.42 -28.01
N PHE A 522 -30.73 -38.63 -27.42
CA PHE A 522 -31.93 -39.48 -27.37
C PHE A 522 -32.70 -39.41 -26.05
N HIS A 523 -32.23 -38.63 -25.09
CA HIS A 523 -32.91 -38.50 -23.81
C HIS A 523 -33.81 -37.26 -23.81
N ASN A 524 -35.05 -37.39 -23.34
CA ASN A 524 -36.07 -36.31 -23.31
C ASN A 524 -35.77 -35.18 -22.30
N TYR A 525 -34.50 -34.86 -22.03
CA TYR A 525 -34.08 -33.79 -21.11
C TYR A 525 -34.17 -32.37 -21.71
N ARG A 526 -35.03 -32.16 -22.71
CA ARG A 526 -35.21 -30.84 -23.32
C ARG A 526 -36.04 -29.96 -22.39
N ALA A 527 -35.41 -28.96 -21.79
CA ALA A 527 -36.09 -28.01 -20.92
C ALA A 527 -37.18 -27.24 -21.70
N GLY A 528 -38.41 -27.27 -21.19
CA GLY A 528 -39.52 -26.51 -21.79
C GLY A 528 -39.40 -25.01 -21.48
N ARG A 529 -40.18 -24.17 -22.21
CA ARG A 529 -40.15 -22.70 -22.04
C ARG A 529 -40.34 -22.24 -20.60
N LYS A 530 -41.28 -22.86 -19.88
CA LYS A 530 -41.57 -22.56 -18.47
C LYS A 530 -40.41 -22.96 -17.55
N GLN A 531 -39.74 -24.07 -17.83
CA GLN A 531 -38.59 -24.53 -17.04
C GLN A 531 -37.38 -23.61 -17.25
N THR A 532 -37.05 -23.25 -18.50
CA THR A 532 -35.99 -22.27 -18.80
C THR A 532 -36.26 -20.94 -18.10
N LEU A 533 -37.49 -20.43 -18.15
CA LEU A 533 -37.85 -19.20 -17.47
C LEU A 533 -37.67 -19.32 -15.93
N CYS A 534 -38.08 -20.45 -15.35
CA CYS A 534 -37.90 -20.71 -13.92
C CYS A 534 -36.41 -20.70 -13.51
N TYR A 535 -35.54 -21.37 -14.29
CA TYR A 535 -34.10 -21.36 -14.04
C TYR A 535 -33.49 -19.97 -14.17
N LEU A 536 -33.89 -19.18 -15.18
CA LEU A 536 -33.40 -17.81 -15.34
C LEU A 536 -33.81 -16.93 -14.15
N ILE A 537 -35.08 -17.01 -13.71
CA ILE A 537 -35.56 -16.28 -12.52
C ILE A 537 -34.77 -16.71 -11.28
N PHE A 538 -34.54 -18.02 -11.09
CA PHE A 538 -33.75 -18.54 -9.98
C PHE A 538 -32.33 -17.99 -9.97
N ILE A 539 -31.65 -17.96 -11.12
CA ILE A 539 -30.29 -17.41 -11.26
C ILE A 539 -30.25 -15.93 -10.87
N TRP A 540 -31.22 -15.14 -11.34
CA TRP A 540 -31.33 -13.72 -10.98
C TRP A 540 -31.57 -13.49 -9.49
N VAL A 541 -32.46 -14.29 -8.89
CA VAL A 541 -32.74 -14.22 -7.44
C VAL A 541 -31.50 -14.58 -6.63
N LEU A 542 -30.80 -15.65 -7.02
CA LEU A 542 -29.56 -16.07 -6.35
C LEU A 542 -28.46 -14.99 -6.47
N GLY A 543 -28.28 -14.42 -7.66
CA GLY A 543 -27.32 -13.32 -7.87
C GLY A 543 -27.67 -12.08 -7.06
N PHE A 544 -28.95 -11.72 -6.96
CA PHE A 544 -29.42 -10.61 -6.12
C PHE A 544 -29.14 -10.84 -4.64
N ILE A 545 -29.39 -12.06 -4.15
CA ILE A 545 -29.06 -12.45 -2.78
C ILE A 545 -27.55 -12.30 -2.53
N ILE A 546 -26.70 -12.82 -3.44
CA ILE A 546 -25.24 -12.71 -3.32
C ILE A 546 -24.77 -11.25 -3.32
N ALA A 547 -25.37 -10.38 -4.13
CA ALA A 547 -25.00 -8.97 -4.19
C ALA A 547 -25.43 -8.19 -2.92
N VAL A 548 -26.58 -8.51 -2.33
CA VAL A 548 -27.19 -7.72 -1.24
C VAL A 548 -26.78 -8.20 0.15
N ILE A 549 -26.45 -9.48 0.35
CA ILE A 549 -26.04 -10.03 1.68
C ILE A 549 -25.02 -9.14 2.41
N PRO A 550 -23.91 -8.69 1.76
CA PRO A 550 -22.90 -7.87 2.45
C PRO A 550 -23.40 -6.48 2.91
N LEU A 551 -24.53 -6.00 2.37
CA LEU A 551 -25.13 -4.72 2.75
C LEU A 551 -26.01 -4.83 3.99
N TRP A 552 -26.47 -6.04 4.35
CA TRP A 552 -27.45 -6.24 5.42
C TRP A 552 -26.83 -6.11 6.81
N ASP A 553 -25.63 -6.67 7.00
CA ASP A 553 -24.96 -6.69 8.29
C ASP A 553 -23.56 -6.07 8.27
N LYS A 554 -23.50 -4.79 8.70
CA LYS A 554 -22.24 -4.06 8.87
C LYS A 554 -21.37 -4.64 10.00
N GLN A 555 -21.93 -5.39 10.97
CA GLN A 555 -21.13 -5.99 12.03
C GLN A 555 -20.29 -7.16 11.51
N THR A 556 -20.85 -8.04 10.68
CA THR A 556 -20.10 -9.17 10.10
C THR A 556 -19.23 -8.75 8.91
N PHE A 557 -19.75 -7.90 8.02
CA PHE A 557 -19.10 -7.60 6.73
C PHE A 557 -18.30 -6.29 6.71
N GLY A 558 -18.63 -5.33 7.59
CA GLY A 558 -18.07 -3.99 7.55
C GLY A 558 -18.50 -3.22 6.29
N ASN A 559 -17.68 -2.26 5.85
CA ASN A 559 -17.89 -1.57 4.57
C ASN A 559 -17.38 -2.41 3.40
N TYR A 560 -18.03 -3.55 3.11
CA TYR A 560 -17.53 -4.57 2.17
C TYR A 560 -17.23 -4.04 0.76
N TYR A 561 -18.16 -3.27 0.17
CA TYR A 561 -17.97 -2.69 -1.15
C TYR A 561 -17.12 -1.43 -1.13
N GLY A 562 -17.20 -0.62 -0.08
CA GLY A 562 -16.50 0.65 0.04
C GLY A 562 -15.10 0.56 0.66
N ARG A 563 -14.35 -0.50 0.41
CA ARG A 563 -12.96 -0.63 0.87
C ARG A 563 -11.94 0.05 -0.05
N ASN A 564 -12.31 0.29 -1.30
CA ASN A 564 -11.46 0.92 -2.29
C ASN A 564 -12.24 1.95 -3.10
N GLY A 565 -11.52 2.84 -3.79
CA GLY A 565 -12.13 3.89 -4.61
C GLY A 565 -13.01 3.37 -5.75
N VAL A 566 -12.80 2.13 -6.21
CA VAL A 566 -13.50 1.48 -7.34
C VAL A 566 -14.74 0.69 -6.89
N CYS A 567 -14.98 0.62 -5.59
CA CYS A 567 -16.15 -0.01 -4.96
C CYS A 567 -16.30 -1.53 -5.25
N PHE A 568 -15.20 -2.26 -5.46
CA PHE A 568 -15.24 -3.68 -5.84
C PHE A 568 -14.39 -4.58 -4.91
N PRO A 569 -14.96 -5.65 -4.32
CA PRO A 569 -14.36 -6.39 -3.21
C PRO A 569 -13.46 -7.56 -3.67
N LEU A 570 -12.47 -7.27 -4.52
CA LEU A 570 -11.53 -8.28 -5.02
C LEU A 570 -10.32 -8.49 -4.10
N HIS A 571 -9.76 -7.40 -3.58
CA HIS A 571 -8.58 -7.42 -2.72
C HIS A 571 -9.00 -7.63 -1.26
N SER A 572 -8.39 -8.62 -0.61
CA SER A 572 -8.59 -8.89 0.82
C SER A 572 -7.36 -8.45 1.60
N ASP A 573 -7.46 -7.33 2.30
CA ASP A 573 -6.43 -6.87 3.22
C ASP A 573 -6.30 -7.81 4.43
N GLU A 574 -5.13 -7.81 5.08
CA GLU A 574 -4.82 -8.62 6.25
C GLU A 574 -5.78 -8.39 7.44
N MET A 575 -6.44 -7.23 7.50
CA MET A 575 -7.36 -6.86 8.58
C MET A 575 -8.85 -6.99 8.23
N GLU A 576 -9.20 -7.68 7.14
CA GLU A 576 -10.60 -7.99 6.87
C GLU A 576 -11.25 -8.76 8.02
N LYS A 577 -12.45 -8.34 8.42
CA LYS A 577 -13.28 -9.15 9.32
C LYS A 577 -13.39 -10.56 8.76
N PRO A 578 -13.25 -11.61 9.59
CA PRO A 578 -13.18 -12.99 9.14
C PRO A 578 -14.41 -13.39 8.30
N GLY A 579 -15.59 -12.84 8.60
CA GLY A 579 -16.81 -13.05 7.82
C GLY A 579 -16.72 -12.54 6.38
N ALA A 580 -16.23 -11.31 6.17
CA ALA A 580 -16.06 -10.72 4.83
C ALA A 580 -15.04 -11.50 3.99
N ARG A 581 -13.92 -11.91 4.61
CA ARG A 581 -12.88 -12.69 3.93
C ARG A 581 -13.41 -14.05 3.49
N CYS A 582 -14.11 -14.77 4.39
CA CYS A 582 -14.75 -16.05 4.06
C CYS A 582 -15.76 -15.90 2.91
N TYR A 583 -16.56 -14.84 2.92
CA TYR A 583 -17.55 -14.59 1.89
C TYR A 583 -16.93 -14.30 0.52
N SER A 584 -16.01 -13.33 0.44
CA SER A 584 -15.31 -13.01 -0.81
C SER A 584 -14.57 -14.23 -1.37
N THR A 585 -13.95 -15.03 -0.50
CA THR A 585 -13.28 -16.29 -0.91
C THR A 585 -14.28 -17.33 -1.41
N GLY A 586 -15.40 -17.51 -0.71
CA GLY A 586 -16.44 -18.46 -1.11
C GLY A 586 -17.06 -18.13 -2.48
N ILE A 587 -17.24 -16.85 -2.79
CA ILE A 587 -17.77 -16.41 -4.09
C ILE A 587 -16.71 -16.50 -5.19
N PHE A 588 -15.61 -15.76 -5.07
CA PHE A 588 -14.61 -15.64 -6.14
C PHE A 588 -13.77 -16.90 -6.35
N LEU A 589 -13.46 -17.66 -5.29
CA LEU A 589 -12.67 -18.89 -5.40
C LEU A 589 -13.54 -20.14 -5.31
N GLY A 590 -14.64 -20.13 -4.56
CA GLY A 590 -15.53 -21.31 -4.46
C GLY A 590 -16.46 -21.42 -5.67
N LEU A 591 -17.48 -20.54 -5.73
CA LEU A 591 -18.54 -20.58 -6.73
C LEU A 591 -17.99 -20.41 -8.15
N ASN A 592 -17.15 -19.39 -8.37
CA ASN A 592 -16.63 -19.09 -9.71
C ASN A 592 -15.64 -20.16 -10.22
N LEU A 593 -14.81 -20.75 -9.35
CA LEU A 593 -13.96 -21.87 -9.76
C LEU A 593 -14.78 -23.12 -10.07
N PHE A 594 -15.82 -23.40 -9.28
CA PHE A 594 -16.72 -24.53 -9.54
C PHE A 594 -17.43 -24.36 -10.89
N ALA A 595 -17.97 -23.17 -11.17
CA ALA A 595 -18.56 -22.82 -12.45
C ALA A 595 -17.57 -23.01 -13.61
N PHE A 596 -16.34 -22.50 -13.45
CA PHE A 596 -15.28 -22.63 -14.44
C PHE A 596 -14.93 -24.10 -14.74
N VAL A 597 -14.75 -24.93 -13.71
CA VAL A 597 -14.48 -26.37 -13.87
C VAL A 597 -15.63 -27.08 -14.60
N MET A 598 -16.88 -26.76 -14.25
CA MET A 598 -18.06 -27.31 -14.92
C MET A 598 -18.14 -26.91 -16.39
N ILE A 599 -17.81 -25.65 -16.71
CA ILE A 599 -17.75 -25.14 -18.09
C ILE A 599 -16.67 -25.91 -18.87
N VAL A 600 -15.44 -25.98 -18.36
CA VAL A 600 -14.32 -26.67 -19.03
C VAL A 600 -14.63 -28.15 -19.25
N PHE A 601 -15.18 -28.84 -18.24
CA PHE A 601 -15.59 -30.24 -18.34
C PHE A 601 -16.68 -30.45 -19.40
N SER A 602 -17.72 -29.61 -19.38
CA SER A 602 -18.85 -29.69 -20.32
C SER A 602 -18.38 -29.46 -21.76
N TYR A 603 -17.53 -28.47 -21.99
CA TYR A 603 -16.98 -28.19 -23.31
C TYR A 603 -16.02 -29.25 -23.82
N THR A 604 -15.14 -29.77 -22.97
CA THR A 604 -14.22 -30.86 -23.36
C THR A 604 -15.02 -32.10 -23.78
N SER A 605 -16.06 -32.43 -23.02
CA SER A 605 -16.94 -33.56 -23.33
C SER A 605 -17.76 -33.34 -24.60
N MET A 606 -18.30 -32.13 -24.81
CA MET A 606 -18.98 -31.75 -26.06
C MET A 606 -18.04 -31.88 -27.26
N PHE A 607 -16.81 -31.37 -27.15
CA PHE A 607 -15.81 -31.43 -28.22
C PHE A 607 -15.43 -32.87 -28.56
N TYR A 608 -15.23 -33.72 -27.55
CA TYR A 608 -14.96 -35.14 -27.76
C TYR A 608 -16.12 -35.86 -28.48
N SER A 609 -17.37 -35.60 -28.05
CA SER A 609 -18.56 -36.15 -28.69
C SER A 609 -18.66 -35.74 -30.16
N VAL A 610 -18.46 -34.44 -30.44
CA VAL A 610 -18.46 -33.88 -31.80
C VAL A 610 -17.33 -34.48 -32.66
N GLN A 611 -16.12 -34.62 -32.13
CA GLN A 611 -15.03 -35.26 -32.89
C GLN A 611 -15.32 -36.73 -33.22
N LYS A 612 -15.97 -37.46 -32.29
CA LYS A 612 -16.37 -38.84 -32.51
C LYS A 612 -17.44 -38.95 -33.62
N THR A 613 -18.43 -38.05 -33.64
CA THR A 613 -19.44 -38.00 -34.70
C THR A 613 -18.85 -37.53 -36.04
N ALA A 614 -17.96 -36.53 -36.03
CA ALA A 614 -17.33 -35.97 -37.23
C ALA A 614 -16.49 -37.00 -38.02
N LYS A 615 -15.75 -37.89 -37.33
CA LYS A 615 -14.95 -38.96 -37.99
C LYS A 615 -15.80 -39.94 -38.81
N THR A 616 -17.10 -40.01 -38.53
CA THR A 616 -18.03 -40.94 -39.19
C THR A 616 -18.88 -40.24 -40.27
N ALA A 617 -18.72 -38.92 -40.45
CA ALA A 617 -19.58 -38.08 -41.30
C ALA A 617 -18.91 -37.65 -42.62
N ARG A 618 -19.73 -37.29 -43.64
CA ARG A 618 -19.27 -36.77 -44.95
C ARG A 618 -18.47 -35.47 -44.81
N GLN A 619 -17.54 -35.21 -45.74
CA GLN A 619 -16.64 -34.04 -45.80
C GLN A 619 -17.32 -32.67 -45.59
N SER A 620 -18.55 -32.48 -46.09
CA SER A 620 -19.30 -31.22 -45.92
C SER A 620 -19.83 -31.03 -44.49
N VAL A 621 -20.19 -32.12 -43.82
CA VAL A 621 -20.60 -32.13 -42.40
C VAL A 621 -19.38 -31.92 -41.51
N TYR A 622 -18.24 -32.53 -41.87
CA TYR A 622 -16.95 -32.33 -41.18
C TYR A 622 -16.55 -30.85 -41.08
N ASN A 623 -16.62 -30.09 -42.19
CA ASN A 623 -16.29 -28.66 -42.17
C ASN A 623 -17.25 -27.83 -41.28
N LYS A 624 -18.53 -28.21 -41.21
CA LYS A 624 -19.52 -27.55 -40.35
C LYS A 624 -19.26 -27.84 -38.86
N GLU A 625 -18.92 -29.09 -38.52
CA GLU A 625 -18.58 -29.47 -37.14
C GLU A 625 -17.26 -28.86 -36.66
N VAL A 626 -16.24 -28.76 -37.53
CA VAL A 626 -14.97 -28.07 -37.22
C VAL A 626 -15.18 -26.57 -36.95
N SER A 627 -16.08 -25.90 -37.70
CA SER A 627 -16.42 -24.50 -37.45
C SER A 627 -17.10 -24.29 -36.09
N ILE A 628 -18.01 -25.21 -35.73
CA ILE A 628 -18.67 -25.22 -34.41
C ILE A 628 -17.64 -25.46 -33.29
N ALA A 629 -16.71 -26.38 -33.49
CA ALA A 629 -15.67 -26.70 -32.52
C ALA A 629 -14.67 -25.53 -32.30
N LYS A 630 -14.24 -24.84 -33.37
CA LYS A 630 -13.41 -23.63 -33.27
C LYS A 630 -14.08 -22.53 -32.47
N ARG A 631 -15.39 -22.37 -32.63
CA ARG A 631 -16.18 -21.40 -31.84
C ARG A 631 -16.17 -21.76 -30.35
N PHE A 632 -16.38 -23.02 -30.00
CA PHE A 632 -16.33 -23.46 -28.60
C PHE A 632 -14.95 -23.27 -27.97
N PHE A 633 -13.88 -23.51 -28.74
CA PHE A 633 -12.53 -23.22 -28.29
C PHE A 633 -12.35 -21.75 -27.90
N PHE A 634 -12.78 -20.82 -28.76
CA PHE A 634 -12.65 -19.39 -28.46
C PHE A 634 -13.48 -18.96 -27.24
N ILE A 635 -14.68 -19.50 -27.05
CA ILE A 635 -15.52 -19.21 -25.88
C ILE A 635 -14.80 -19.64 -24.58
N VAL A 636 -14.35 -20.89 -24.50
CA VAL A 636 -13.65 -21.42 -23.32
C VAL A 636 -12.36 -20.66 -23.07
N PHE A 637 -11.62 -20.34 -24.14
CA PHE A 637 -10.36 -19.63 -24.05
C PHE A 637 -10.54 -18.21 -23.50
N THR A 638 -11.52 -17.45 -23.99
CA THR A 638 -11.76 -16.08 -23.51
C THR A 638 -12.21 -16.08 -22.05
N ASP A 639 -13.09 -17.00 -21.65
CA ASP A 639 -13.52 -17.14 -20.25
C ASP A 639 -12.32 -17.50 -19.34
N ALA A 640 -11.50 -18.48 -19.74
CA ALA A 640 -10.33 -18.90 -18.97
C ALA A 640 -9.31 -17.77 -18.77
N MET A 641 -9.07 -16.98 -19.82
CA MET A 641 -8.15 -15.84 -19.76
C MET A 641 -8.64 -14.74 -18.81
N CYS A 642 -9.95 -14.53 -18.70
CA CYS A 642 -10.51 -13.54 -17.78
C CYS A 642 -10.49 -14.01 -16.32
N TRP A 643 -10.74 -15.30 -16.05
CA TRP A 643 -10.84 -15.84 -14.70
C TRP A 643 -9.49 -16.23 -14.07
N THR A 644 -8.50 -16.62 -14.87
CA THR A 644 -7.18 -17.02 -14.35
C THR A 644 -6.51 -15.95 -13.48
N PRO A 645 -6.46 -14.66 -13.87
CA PRO A 645 -5.90 -13.60 -13.03
C PRO A 645 -6.65 -13.41 -11.71
N ILE A 646 -7.98 -13.55 -11.72
CA ILE A 646 -8.84 -13.40 -10.55
C ILE A 646 -8.54 -14.50 -9.52
N PHE A 647 -8.47 -15.76 -9.98
CA PHE A 647 -8.11 -16.88 -9.11
C PHE A 647 -6.69 -16.74 -8.56
N LEU A 648 -5.73 -16.36 -9.41
CA LEU A 648 -4.35 -16.16 -8.99
C LEU A 648 -4.23 -15.08 -7.91
N LEU A 649 -4.86 -13.92 -8.13
CA LEU A 649 -4.86 -12.82 -7.15
C LEU A 649 -5.49 -13.26 -5.83
N LYS A 650 -6.59 -14.02 -5.86
CA LYS A 650 -7.24 -14.49 -4.63
C LYS A 650 -6.39 -15.50 -3.88
N ILE A 651 -5.70 -16.42 -4.58
CA ILE A 651 -4.76 -17.37 -3.97
C ILE A 651 -3.57 -16.63 -3.34
N LEU A 652 -2.98 -15.67 -4.06
CA LEU A 652 -1.87 -14.86 -3.54
C LEU A 652 -2.27 -14.05 -2.30
N SER A 653 -3.49 -13.49 -2.30
CA SER A 653 -4.07 -12.80 -1.14
C SER A 653 -4.26 -13.74 0.06
N LEU A 654 -4.67 -15.00 -0.15
CA LEU A 654 -4.75 -16.01 0.92
C LEU A 654 -3.38 -16.44 1.46
N LEU A 655 -2.33 -16.35 0.64
CA LEU A 655 -0.94 -16.60 1.04
C LEU A 655 -0.28 -15.40 1.75
N GLN A 656 -1.02 -14.31 2.01
CA GLN A 656 -0.53 -13.08 2.64
C GLN A 656 0.66 -12.45 1.91
N VAL A 657 0.67 -12.54 0.57
CA VAL A 657 1.65 -11.83 -0.26
C VAL A 657 1.15 -10.41 -0.51
N GLU A 658 2.00 -9.41 -0.30
CA GLU A 658 1.68 -8.02 -0.64
C GLU A 658 1.48 -7.87 -2.15
N ILE A 659 0.29 -7.43 -2.55
CA ILE A 659 -0.08 -7.22 -3.95
C ILE A 659 -0.25 -5.73 -4.18
N ALA A 660 0.44 -5.19 -5.20
CA ALA A 660 0.26 -3.80 -5.58
C ALA A 660 -1.20 -3.52 -6.01
N GLY A 661 -1.82 -2.48 -5.42
CA GLY A 661 -3.18 -2.05 -5.74
C GLY A 661 -3.40 -1.78 -7.23
N THR A 662 -2.34 -1.39 -7.95
CA THR A 662 -2.38 -1.17 -9.41
C THR A 662 -2.82 -2.42 -10.17
N ILE A 663 -2.36 -3.60 -9.76
CA ILE A 663 -2.71 -4.88 -10.40
C ILE A 663 -4.20 -5.16 -10.21
N VAL A 664 -4.72 -4.95 -9.00
CA VAL A 664 -6.13 -5.15 -8.66
C VAL A 664 -7.01 -4.25 -9.55
N LEU A 665 -6.61 -2.98 -9.73
CA LEU A 665 -7.36 -2.04 -10.56
C LEU A 665 -7.39 -2.46 -12.04
N TRP A 666 -6.26 -2.91 -12.61
CA TRP A 666 -6.26 -3.46 -13.98
C TRP A 666 -7.17 -4.68 -14.11
N VAL A 667 -7.23 -5.56 -13.11
CA VAL A 667 -8.13 -6.71 -13.17
C VAL A 667 -9.59 -6.30 -13.15
N VAL A 668 -9.99 -5.38 -12.24
CA VAL A 668 -11.39 -4.96 -12.08
C VAL A 668 -11.87 -4.08 -13.24
N ILE A 669 -11.06 -3.13 -13.69
CA ILE A 669 -11.45 -2.15 -14.71
C ILE A 669 -11.26 -2.69 -16.13
N PHE A 670 -10.27 -3.55 -16.36
CA PHE A 670 -9.91 -4.01 -17.69
C PHE A 670 -10.25 -5.49 -17.92
N ILE A 671 -9.72 -6.42 -17.11
CA ILE A 671 -9.87 -7.86 -17.39
C ILE A 671 -11.31 -8.34 -17.20
N LEU A 672 -11.94 -7.99 -16.09
CA LEU A 672 -13.26 -8.48 -15.75
C LEU A 672 -14.36 -8.02 -16.73
N PRO A 673 -14.40 -6.75 -17.19
CA PRO A 673 -15.38 -6.29 -18.17
C PRO A 673 -15.15 -6.77 -19.61
N ILE A 674 -13.94 -7.21 -19.97
CA ILE A 674 -13.64 -7.75 -21.31
C ILE A 674 -14.55 -8.93 -21.64
N ASN A 675 -14.89 -9.76 -20.66
CA ASN A 675 -15.77 -10.90 -20.92
C ASN A 675 -17.15 -10.44 -21.40
N SER A 676 -17.74 -9.47 -20.70
CA SER A 676 -19.02 -8.84 -21.06
C SER A 676 -18.98 -8.09 -22.40
N ALA A 677 -17.80 -7.61 -22.82
CA ALA A 677 -17.62 -6.96 -24.13
C ALA A 677 -17.54 -7.99 -25.29
N LEU A 678 -16.98 -9.16 -25.05
CA LEU A 678 -16.79 -10.21 -26.07
C LEU A 678 -18.02 -11.11 -26.25
N ASN A 679 -18.86 -11.25 -25.22
CA ASN A 679 -20.08 -12.07 -25.24
C ASN A 679 -20.99 -11.82 -26.48
N PRO A 680 -21.30 -10.57 -26.86
CA PRO A 680 -22.03 -10.28 -28.11
C PRO A 680 -21.45 -10.93 -29.37
N ILE A 681 -20.13 -10.92 -29.50
CA ILE A 681 -19.40 -11.46 -30.66
C ILE A 681 -19.45 -12.98 -30.66
N LEU A 682 -19.13 -13.57 -29.51
CA LEU A 682 -19.02 -15.03 -29.32
C LEU A 682 -20.36 -15.75 -29.42
N TYR A 683 -21.44 -15.17 -28.91
CA TYR A 683 -22.75 -15.82 -28.84
C TYR A 683 -23.70 -15.45 -29.98
N THR A 684 -23.52 -14.28 -30.61
CA THR A 684 -24.43 -13.82 -31.67
C THR A 684 -23.74 -13.63 -33.02
N ILE A 685 -22.76 -12.73 -33.14
CA ILE A 685 -22.21 -12.28 -34.43
C ILE A 685 -21.51 -13.41 -35.22
N THR A 686 -20.83 -14.32 -34.52
CA THR A 686 -20.11 -15.45 -35.14
C THR A 686 -21.02 -16.60 -35.59
N THR A 687 -22.33 -16.53 -35.38
CA THR A 687 -23.25 -17.62 -35.75
C THR A 687 -23.56 -17.63 -37.26
N SER A 688 -23.47 -18.80 -37.91
CA SER A 688 -23.69 -18.92 -39.37
C SER A 688 -25.08 -18.48 -39.82
N SER A 689 -26.13 -18.79 -39.05
CA SER A 689 -27.50 -18.35 -39.32
C SER A 689 -27.65 -16.83 -39.26
N PHE A 690 -26.84 -16.16 -38.43
CA PHE A 690 -26.78 -14.71 -38.36
C PHE A 690 -26.03 -14.14 -39.58
N GLN A 691 -24.86 -14.67 -39.92
CA GLN A 691 -24.10 -14.20 -41.08
C GLN A 691 -24.88 -14.35 -42.39
N GLU A 692 -25.64 -15.43 -42.56
CA GLU A 692 -26.49 -15.62 -43.73
C GLU A 692 -27.66 -14.63 -43.78
N ARG A 693 -28.35 -14.39 -42.66
CA ARG A 693 -29.46 -13.43 -42.61
C ARG A 693 -28.98 -11.97 -42.68
N LEU A 694 -27.83 -11.63 -42.13
CA LEU A 694 -27.20 -10.33 -42.28
C LEU A 694 -26.85 -10.08 -43.76
N LYS A 695 -26.29 -11.08 -44.45
CA LYS A 695 -26.07 -11.02 -45.91
C LYS A 695 -27.38 -10.82 -46.68
N LEU A 696 -28.48 -11.48 -46.27
CA LEU A 696 -29.79 -11.29 -46.89
C LEU A 696 -30.34 -9.88 -46.64
N CYS A 697 -30.19 -9.34 -45.43
CA CYS A 697 -30.65 -8.00 -45.07
C CYS A 697 -29.83 -6.91 -45.77
N LEU A 698 -28.51 -7.08 -45.86
CA LEU A 698 -27.61 -6.20 -46.62
C LEU A 698 -27.93 -6.27 -48.13
N LYS A 699 -28.20 -7.46 -48.67
CA LYS A 699 -28.65 -7.64 -50.07
C LYS A 699 -30.02 -7.00 -50.32
N ALA A 700 -30.95 -7.05 -49.37
CA ALA A 700 -32.25 -6.39 -49.48
C ALA A 700 -32.11 -4.85 -49.48
N LYS A 701 -31.23 -4.31 -48.63
CA LYS A 701 -30.89 -2.88 -48.62
C LYS A 701 -30.20 -2.44 -49.92
N CYS A 702 -29.25 -3.23 -50.44
CA CYS A 702 -28.61 -2.99 -51.74
C CYS A 702 -29.59 -3.09 -52.93
N ARG A 703 -30.59 -3.99 -52.87
CA ARG A 703 -31.66 -4.05 -53.87
C ARG A 703 -32.58 -2.83 -53.82
N GLN A 704 -32.87 -2.31 -52.62
CA GLN A 704 -33.68 -1.08 -52.47
C GLN A 704 -32.94 0.17 -52.96
N THR A 705 -31.62 0.29 -52.76
CA THR A 705 -30.83 1.38 -53.36
C THR A 705 -30.68 1.21 -54.88
N GLY A 706 -30.47 0.00 -55.39
CA GLY A 706 -30.41 -0.26 -56.83
C GLY A 706 -31.75 -0.01 -57.55
N LEU A 707 -32.89 -0.35 -56.93
CA LEU A 707 -34.22 -0.04 -57.46
C LEU A 707 -34.51 1.47 -57.50
N ARG A 708 -34.00 2.23 -56.53
CA ARG A 708 -34.07 3.71 -56.53
C ARG A 708 -33.27 4.33 -57.68
N GLU A 709 -32.07 3.81 -57.96
CA GLU A 709 -31.24 4.28 -59.08
C GLU A 709 -31.82 3.91 -60.46
N THR A 710 -32.43 2.72 -60.62
CA THR A 710 -33.14 2.38 -61.87
C THR A 710 -34.41 3.18 -62.07
N SER A 711 -35.14 3.52 -60.99
CA SER A 711 -36.33 4.36 -61.10
C SER A 711 -35.98 5.81 -61.47
N GLN A 712 -34.79 6.29 -61.10
CA GLN A 712 -34.27 7.60 -61.52
C GLN A 712 -33.81 7.61 -62.99
N LYS A 713 -33.16 6.53 -63.46
CA LYS A 713 -32.74 6.39 -64.86
C LYS A 713 -33.88 6.18 -65.86
N VAL A 714 -35.00 5.58 -65.45
CA VAL A 714 -36.19 5.43 -66.32
C VAL A 714 -36.95 6.76 -66.47
N SER A 715 -36.84 7.66 -65.48
CA SER A 715 -37.40 9.02 -65.57
C SER A 715 -36.59 9.96 -66.49
N GLU A 716 -35.27 9.78 -66.61
CA GLU A 716 -34.42 10.60 -67.48
C GLU A 716 -34.48 10.24 -68.98
N VAL A 717 -35.04 9.08 -69.35
CA VAL A 717 -35.12 8.64 -70.76
C VAL A 717 -36.39 9.13 -71.48
N TYR A 718 -37.40 9.65 -70.76
CA TYR A 718 -38.66 10.14 -71.35
C TYR A 718 -38.73 11.67 -71.54
N GLU A 719 -37.72 12.44 -71.11
CA GLU A 719 -37.64 13.89 -71.32
C GLU A 719 -36.46 14.25 -72.23
N ASN A 720 -36.54 13.97 -73.53
CA ASN A 720 -35.79 14.72 -74.56
C ASN A 720 -36.19 14.32 -75.99
N PRO A 721 -37.19 14.98 -76.60
CA PRO A 721 -37.26 15.08 -78.05
C PRO A 721 -36.56 16.38 -78.48
N SER A 722 -35.40 16.27 -79.11
CA SER A 722 -34.86 17.37 -79.92
C SER A 722 -35.44 17.27 -81.34
N PRO A 723 -35.98 18.34 -81.93
CA PRO A 723 -36.37 18.34 -83.34
C PRO A 723 -35.14 18.64 -84.22
N PRO A 724 -34.97 17.98 -85.38
CA PRO A 724 -34.02 18.42 -86.41
C PRO A 724 -34.64 19.58 -87.22
N PRO A 725 -33.85 20.30 -88.05
CA PRO A 725 -34.34 21.47 -88.79
C PRO A 725 -35.49 21.17 -89.75
#